data_AF-A0A0G3WHH3-F1
#
_entry.id   AF-A0A0G3WHH3-F1
#
_cell.length_a   1.000
_cell.length_b   1.000
_cell.length_c   1.000
_cell.angle_alpha   90.00
_cell.angle_beta   90.00
_cell.angle_gamma   90.00
#
_symmetry.space_group_name_H-M   'P 1'
#
loop_
_entity.id
_entity.type
_entity.pdbx_description
1 polymer ?
#
loop_
_entity_poly.entity_id
_entity_poly.type
_entity_poly.pdbx_seq_one_letter_code
_entity_poly.pdbx_strand_id
1 'polypeptide(L)'
;MKTNYKLWFWIVNAATALLRLSFIGKAGLSIDEAHYWVYAKFLDLSYFDHPPLIAYLIKISTLIFGNTEFAVRFPAVIIFFFASVVFFQCVKKLYNEKTAFFAVIILNIIPVFSFLGGVTALPDSPLALFWILTIFIFLLILKTKNKNYWYLLGFVIGLAFLSKYNAVMLPVSIALYLILSPSDRFWFKKKEPYLALLIAFIMFTPVILWNSVNNWASFGFQLNHGLGNAFSNFSVLRFFGAIGAQAGYVSPPVFIVFVAAAYFCLKDAFKNKDKKALLAACFSFPILIFFNAVSLFNDILPHWPAMGYLSLSIYAAHFTVKKWDIKWFRIYSIASWIFTAVIIIFACLHIMYKIIPLAKFMPKAEAQRIEHGIMRSETVDISNDLAGWEDFGRELRKIVDAYPAKERPFILTHKGYLASQIAFAVPELRVFCFSDRIDAYDIWQRDLKPLKNKNALFISNNYFYFDPANYGAAFAFYSKPETITIYKNGRKIKNFFVTKCSNFQPDKLDARYTADIIGKKTTVSEGLINLDHAVFKFINQNMHIKPLDYLMGAFSYLDSKNFNLWFISVLIVSIVILWNNKKEKFWTSVALLASVLVASSLITYFLKHYFERPRPLATFGDGNVNIFYEKLYKNSFPSGHTQSVFAACAFMFMTVRKYWYLYIILAVGMGFERIYVGAHFPSDVVAGATVGTVTAYVIVTLFKKYSKI
;
A
#
# COMPACT_ATOMS: atom_id res chain seq x y z
N MET A 1 -32.55 29.98 17.08
CA MET A 1 -31.31 30.40 16.37
C MET A 1 -30.81 29.25 15.51
N LYS A 2 -30.51 29.47 14.21
CA LYS A 2 -29.89 28.43 13.37
C LYS A 2 -28.46 28.19 13.84
N THR A 3 -28.08 26.93 14.10
CA THR A 3 -26.72 26.57 14.52
C THR A 3 -25.69 26.95 13.45
N ASN A 4 -24.66 27.71 13.82
CA ASN A 4 -23.56 28.08 12.91
C ASN A 4 -22.51 26.96 12.86
N TYR A 5 -22.71 25.97 11.98
CA TYR A 5 -21.82 24.82 11.83
C TYR A 5 -20.40 25.20 11.40
N LYS A 6 -20.21 26.30 10.66
CA LYS A 6 -18.88 26.79 10.26
C LYS A 6 -18.08 27.30 11.45
N LEU A 7 -18.71 28.04 12.36
CA LEU A 7 -18.07 28.49 13.60
C LEU A 7 -17.67 27.29 14.47
N TRP A 8 -18.61 26.35 14.69
CA TRP A 8 -18.33 25.13 15.46
C TRP A 8 -17.24 24.27 14.84
N PHE A 9 -17.16 24.19 13.51
CA PHE A 9 -16.04 23.54 12.83
C PHE A 9 -14.70 24.16 13.23
N TRP A 10 -14.55 25.48 13.17
CA TRP A 10 -13.30 26.14 13.54
C TRP A 10 -12.94 25.94 15.01
N ILE A 11 -13.93 26.05 15.91
CA ILE A 11 -13.74 25.80 17.34
C ILE A 11 -13.23 24.37 17.57
N VAL A 12 -13.89 23.36 17.02
CA VAL A 12 -13.49 21.95 17.20
C VAL A 12 -12.13 21.67 16.56
N ASN A 13 -11.88 22.17 15.34
CA ASN A 13 -10.62 21.92 14.65
C ASN A 13 -9.45 22.58 15.38
N ALA A 14 -9.60 23.82 15.85
CA ALA A 14 -8.58 24.50 16.64
C ALA A 14 -8.37 23.85 18.01
N ALA A 15 -9.45 23.55 18.75
CA ALA A 15 -9.36 22.94 20.07
C ALA A 15 -8.68 21.57 20.02
N THR A 16 -9.05 20.72 19.04
CA THR A 16 -8.42 19.39 18.91
C THR A 16 -6.99 19.46 18.40
N ALA A 17 -6.62 20.46 17.59
CA ALA A 17 -5.22 20.68 17.19
C ALA A 17 -4.36 21.14 18.38
N LEU A 18 -4.84 22.11 19.16
CA LEU A 18 -4.16 22.57 20.38
C LEU A 18 -4.01 21.45 21.40
N LEU A 19 -5.05 20.62 21.57
CA LEU A 19 -4.99 19.44 22.41
C LEU A 19 -3.85 18.51 21.95
N ARG A 20 -3.81 18.14 20.67
CA ARG A 20 -2.74 17.28 20.13
C ARG A 20 -1.35 17.87 20.33
N LEU A 21 -1.16 19.16 20.03
CA LEU A 21 0.11 19.86 20.23
C LEU A 21 0.58 19.80 21.69
N SER A 22 -0.34 19.85 22.66
CA SER A 22 -0.02 19.76 24.09
C SER A 22 0.42 18.37 24.56
N PHE A 23 0.21 17.32 23.74
CA PHE A 23 0.51 15.92 24.10
C PHE A 23 1.64 15.28 23.28
N ILE A 24 1.87 15.70 22.03
CA ILE A 24 2.79 15.00 21.10
C ILE A 24 4.24 14.90 21.60
N GLY A 25 4.69 15.79 22.50
CA GLY A 25 6.03 15.74 23.09
C GLY A 25 6.15 14.97 24.41
N LYS A 26 5.07 14.37 24.93
CA LYS A 26 5.03 13.79 26.29
C LYS A 26 5.27 12.27 26.37
N ALA A 27 5.47 11.62 25.23
CA ALA A 27 5.74 10.19 25.13
C ALA A 27 6.85 9.96 24.10
N GLY A 28 7.67 8.93 24.32
CA GLY A 28 8.73 8.52 23.39
C GLY A 28 8.16 8.10 22.03
N LEU A 29 9.01 8.06 21.02
CA LEU A 29 8.64 7.61 19.67
C LEU A 29 8.32 6.11 19.64
N SER A 30 7.32 5.74 18.83
CA SER A 30 7.15 4.33 18.46
C SER A 30 8.30 3.85 17.59
N ILE A 31 8.40 2.53 17.42
CA ILE A 31 9.29 1.90 16.45
C ILE A 31 9.23 2.57 15.06
N ASP A 32 8.02 2.77 14.52
CA ASP A 32 7.83 3.34 13.19
C ASP A 32 8.26 4.81 13.13
N GLU A 33 7.91 5.60 14.15
CA GLU A 33 8.26 7.03 14.20
C GLU A 33 9.77 7.25 14.32
N ALA A 34 10.44 6.45 15.14
CA ALA A 34 11.89 6.49 15.25
C ALA A 34 12.55 6.10 13.92
N HIS A 35 12.02 5.08 13.23
CA HIS A 35 12.50 4.66 11.92
C HIS A 35 12.36 5.76 10.86
N TYR A 36 11.20 6.42 10.77
CA TYR A 36 11.01 7.54 9.84
C TYR A 36 11.81 8.79 10.25
N TRP A 37 12.13 8.97 11.53
CA TRP A 37 13.10 10.00 11.93
C TRP A 37 14.52 9.67 11.44
N VAL A 38 14.94 8.41 11.46
CA VAL A 38 16.24 8.02 10.88
C VAL A 38 16.28 8.29 9.37
N TYR A 39 15.15 8.19 8.67
CA TYR A 39 15.06 8.60 7.25
C TYR A 39 15.46 10.08 7.08
N ALA A 40 14.99 10.94 8.00
CA ALA A 40 15.35 12.36 8.02
C ALA A 40 16.84 12.61 8.35
N LYS A 41 17.51 11.65 9.01
CA LYS A 41 18.97 11.67 9.24
C LYS A 41 19.76 11.29 7.98
N PHE A 42 19.24 10.36 7.19
CA PHE A 42 19.82 9.88 5.93
C PHE A 42 18.91 10.21 4.75
N LEU A 43 18.81 11.50 4.39
CA LEU A 43 17.96 11.94 3.29
C LEU A 43 18.35 11.27 1.96
N ASP A 44 17.37 10.73 1.27
CA ASP A 44 17.54 10.09 -0.03
C ASP A 44 16.26 10.23 -0.87
N LEU A 45 16.34 9.89 -2.16
CA LEU A 45 15.26 10.01 -3.13
C LEU A 45 14.09 9.03 -2.86
N SER A 46 14.33 7.95 -2.11
CA SER A 46 13.35 7.00 -1.58
C SER A 46 13.98 6.15 -0.47
N TYR A 47 13.19 5.29 0.17
CA TYR A 47 13.65 4.42 1.24
C TYR A 47 13.18 2.97 1.06
N PHE A 48 13.74 2.07 1.88
CA PHE A 48 13.52 0.63 1.78
C PHE A 48 12.04 0.23 1.83
N ASP A 49 11.20 0.87 2.64
CA ASP A 49 9.78 0.49 2.75
C ASP A 49 8.82 1.57 2.20
N HIS A 50 9.22 2.84 2.14
CA HIS A 50 8.32 3.94 1.79
C HIS A 50 8.97 5.01 0.90
N PRO A 51 8.17 5.78 0.15
CA PRO A 51 8.61 7.00 -0.53
C PRO A 51 9.03 8.11 0.46
N PRO A 52 9.68 9.19 0.00
CA PRO A 52 10.50 10.03 0.88
C PRO A 52 9.77 11.14 1.65
N LEU A 53 8.49 11.43 1.36
CA LEU A 53 7.89 12.69 1.82
C LEU A 53 7.80 12.79 3.35
N ILE A 54 7.56 11.69 4.07
CA ILE A 54 7.52 11.72 5.54
C ILE A 54 8.87 12.14 6.13
N ALA A 55 9.98 11.69 5.53
CA ALA A 55 11.33 12.02 5.96
C ALA A 55 11.61 13.51 5.76
N TYR A 56 11.20 14.08 4.63
CA TYR A 56 11.35 15.50 4.34
C TYR A 56 10.55 16.37 5.32
N LEU A 57 9.32 15.97 5.64
CA LEU A 57 8.48 16.67 6.61
C LEU A 57 9.08 16.64 8.01
N ILE A 58 9.56 15.47 8.45
CA ILE A 58 10.24 15.33 9.75
C ILE A 58 11.52 16.18 9.76
N LYS A 59 12.33 16.15 8.69
CA LYS A 59 13.56 16.94 8.60
C LYS A 59 13.31 18.44 8.73
N ILE A 60 12.34 18.98 7.99
CA ILE A 60 12.00 20.40 8.06
C ILE A 60 11.62 20.79 9.49
N SER A 61 10.84 19.94 10.16
CA SER A 61 10.42 20.17 11.54
C SER A 61 11.58 20.09 12.53
N THR A 62 12.47 19.10 12.42
CA THR A 62 13.61 18.93 13.32
C THR A 62 14.71 19.96 13.12
N LEU A 63 14.79 20.62 11.95
CA LEU A 63 15.63 21.80 11.74
C LEU A 63 15.15 23.01 12.56
N ILE A 64 13.86 23.10 12.88
CA ILE A 64 13.27 24.21 13.64
C ILE A 64 13.21 23.90 15.14
N PHE A 65 12.76 22.69 15.50
CA PHE A 65 12.46 22.31 16.88
C PHE A 65 13.47 21.31 17.49
N GLY A 66 14.56 21.01 16.79
CA GLY A 66 15.55 20.01 17.20
C GLY A 66 15.07 18.57 17.08
N ASN A 67 15.89 17.62 17.52
CA ASN A 67 15.54 16.19 17.54
C ASN A 67 14.73 15.85 18.80
N THR A 68 13.45 16.25 18.80
CA THR A 68 12.50 16.00 19.89
C THR A 68 11.27 15.27 19.39
N GLU A 69 10.55 14.57 20.27
CA GLU A 69 9.32 13.87 19.92
C GLU A 69 8.25 14.83 19.40
N PHE A 70 8.22 16.04 19.96
CA PHE A 70 7.39 17.13 19.47
C PHE A 70 7.73 17.45 18.01
N ALA A 71 9.01 17.64 17.68
CA ALA A 71 9.44 17.97 16.33
C ALA A 71 9.05 16.90 15.32
N VAL A 72 9.21 15.61 15.66
CA VAL A 72 8.87 14.50 14.77
C VAL A 72 7.37 14.45 14.46
N ARG A 73 6.52 14.69 15.46
CA ARG A 73 5.05 14.59 15.34
C ARG A 73 4.35 15.89 14.91
N PHE A 74 5.01 17.04 15.04
CA PHE A 74 4.44 18.35 14.70
C PHE A 74 3.85 18.39 13.28
N PRO A 75 4.53 17.91 12.21
CA PRO A 75 3.97 17.90 10.87
C PRO A 75 2.64 17.13 10.77
N ALA A 76 2.49 16.01 11.48
CA ALA A 76 1.27 15.20 11.44
C ALA A 76 0.06 15.97 11.98
N VAL A 77 0.25 16.75 13.07
CA VAL A 77 -0.82 17.57 13.65
C VAL A 77 -1.25 18.69 12.69
N ILE A 78 -0.28 19.38 12.08
CA ILE A 78 -0.54 20.46 11.13
C ILE A 78 -1.24 19.92 9.87
N ILE A 79 -0.76 18.79 9.34
CA ILE A 79 -1.38 18.11 8.21
C ILE A 79 -2.82 17.72 8.53
N PHE A 80 -3.09 17.17 9.72
CA PHE A 80 -4.45 16.80 10.14
C PHE A 80 -5.38 18.02 10.24
N PHE A 81 -4.88 19.15 10.75
CA PHE A 81 -5.63 20.40 10.81
C PHE A 81 -6.06 20.87 9.42
N PHE A 82 -5.13 20.91 8.45
CA PHE A 82 -5.43 21.31 7.08
C PHE A 82 -6.26 20.28 6.33
N ALA A 83 -6.02 18.99 6.54
CA ALA A 83 -6.84 17.90 5.99
C ALA A 83 -8.29 18.05 6.42
N SER A 84 -8.55 18.39 7.69
CA SER A 84 -9.89 18.66 8.22
C SER A 84 -10.54 19.88 7.56
N VAL A 85 -9.78 20.94 7.26
CA VAL A 85 -10.27 22.11 6.50
C VAL A 85 -10.68 21.71 5.08
N VAL A 86 -9.82 21.02 4.34
CA VAL A 86 -10.13 20.58 2.97
C VAL A 86 -11.31 19.61 2.98
N PHE A 87 -11.36 18.70 3.95
CA PHE A 87 -12.46 17.74 4.09
C PHE A 87 -13.80 18.43 4.35
N PHE A 88 -13.82 19.42 5.25
CA PHE A 88 -15.00 20.25 5.49
C PHE A 88 -15.48 20.93 4.20
N GLN A 89 -14.57 21.55 3.43
CA GLN A 89 -14.94 22.19 2.16
C GLN A 89 -15.44 21.19 1.13
N CYS A 90 -14.82 20.01 1.04
CA CYS A 90 -15.23 18.95 0.13
C CYS A 90 -16.64 18.46 0.44
N VAL A 91 -16.91 18.09 1.69
CA VAL A 91 -18.23 17.60 2.11
C VAL A 91 -19.29 18.70 2.03
N LYS A 92 -18.95 19.94 2.39
CA LYS A 92 -19.85 21.10 2.25
C LYS A 92 -20.28 21.29 0.80
N LYS A 93 -19.32 21.18 -0.14
CA LYS A 93 -19.59 21.33 -1.57
C LYS A 93 -20.37 20.16 -2.14
N LEU A 94 -20.24 18.94 -1.60
CA LEU A 94 -21.05 17.80 -1.99
C LEU A 94 -22.48 17.90 -1.44
N TYR A 95 -22.63 18.20 -0.16
CA TYR A 95 -23.90 18.20 0.56
C TYR A 95 -24.23 19.59 1.10
N ASN A 96 -23.87 19.87 2.35
CA ASN A 96 -24.13 21.13 3.05
C ASN A 96 -23.22 21.27 4.28
N GLU A 97 -23.27 22.43 4.95
CA GLU A 97 -22.42 22.74 6.11
C GLU A 97 -22.66 21.81 7.31
N LYS A 98 -23.91 21.39 7.56
CA LYS A 98 -24.23 20.46 8.66
C LYS A 98 -23.54 19.12 8.43
N THR A 99 -23.67 18.55 7.24
CA THR A 99 -22.98 17.30 6.87
C THR A 99 -21.47 17.44 6.94
N ALA A 100 -20.91 18.57 6.53
CA ALA A 100 -19.48 18.83 6.61
C ALA A 100 -18.95 18.85 8.05
N PHE A 101 -19.67 19.50 8.96
CA PHE A 101 -19.32 19.50 10.38
C PHE A 101 -19.33 18.09 10.96
N PHE A 102 -20.38 17.31 10.69
CA PHE A 102 -20.48 15.91 11.14
C PHE A 102 -19.35 15.04 10.58
N ALA A 103 -18.91 15.29 9.35
CA ALA A 103 -17.80 14.56 8.75
C ALA A 103 -16.48 14.80 9.48
N VAL A 104 -16.19 16.04 9.87
CA VAL A 104 -15.00 16.39 10.67
C VAL A 104 -15.08 15.81 12.09
N ILE A 105 -16.27 15.77 12.68
CA ILE A 105 -16.50 15.09 13.97
C ILE A 105 -16.16 13.60 13.84
N ILE A 106 -16.66 12.92 12.81
CA ILE A 106 -16.35 11.51 12.56
C ILE A 106 -14.84 11.29 12.38
N LEU A 107 -14.13 12.14 11.62
CA LEU A 107 -12.68 12.02 11.48
C LEU A 107 -11.92 12.14 12.81
N ASN A 108 -12.37 13.00 13.72
CA ASN A 108 -11.74 13.15 15.04
C ASN A 108 -12.07 12.00 16.00
N ILE A 109 -13.14 11.26 15.74
CA ILE A 109 -13.59 10.16 16.59
C ILE A 109 -12.94 8.85 16.18
N ILE A 110 -12.71 8.62 14.89
CA ILE A 110 -12.12 7.38 14.39
C ILE A 110 -10.65 7.25 14.84
N PRO A 111 -10.29 6.25 15.68
CA PRO A 111 -8.94 6.12 16.24
C PRO A 111 -7.82 6.08 15.20
N VAL A 112 -8.02 5.38 14.07
CA VAL A 112 -7.02 5.32 12.99
C VAL A 112 -6.70 6.69 12.38
N PHE A 113 -7.62 7.66 12.42
CA PHE A 113 -7.34 9.02 11.93
C PHE A 113 -6.93 9.95 13.07
N SER A 114 -7.58 9.86 14.22
CA SER A 114 -7.36 10.77 15.33
C SER A 114 -6.03 10.53 16.05
N PHE A 115 -5.60 9.28 16.15
CA PHE A 115 -4.34 8.86 16.78
C PHE A 115 -3.25 8.59 15.72
N LEU A 116 -3.47 7.63 14.81
CA LEU A 116 -2.44 7.26 13.83
C LEU A 116 -2.23 8.31 12.72
N GLY A 117 -3.31 8.92 12.25
CA GLY A 117 -3.23 9.96 11.21
C GLY A 117 -2.90 11.37 11.72
N GLY A 118 -3.23 11.66 12.97
CA GLY A 118 -3.22 13.02 13.50
C GLY A 118 -2.25 13.31 14.65
N VAL A 119 -1.66 12.28 15.26
CA VAL A 119 -0.71 12.42 16.38
C VAL A 119 0.62 11.76 16.05
N THR A 120 0.62 10.58 15.43
CA THR A 120 1.85 9.88 15.08
C THR A 120 2.41 10.29 13.73
N ALA A 121 3.74 10.35 13.61
CA ALA A 121 4.41 10.68 12.37
C ALA A 121 4.50 9.48 11.42
N LEU A 122 3.48 9.30 10.57
CA LEU A 122 3.39 8.18 9.61
C LEU A 122 3.24 8.67 8.16
N PRO A 123 3.65 7.86 7.16
CA PRO A 123 3.37 8.10 5.74
C PRO A 123 1.87 8.29 5.42
N ASP A 124 1.00 7.72 6.26
CA ASP A 124 -0.45 7.82 6.15
C ASP A 124 -0.98 9.25 6.37
N SER A 125 -0.30 10.07 7.18
CA SER A 125 -0.70 11.46 7.45
C SER A 125 -0.68 12.34 6.19
N PRO A 126 0.45 12.50 5.47
CA PRO A 126 0.44 13.24 4.20
C PRO A 126 -0.42 12.54 3.14
N LEU A 127 -0.47 11.21 3.11
CA LEU A 127 -1.36 10.48 2.20
C LEU A 127 -2.82 10.90 2.39
N ALA A 128 -3.32 10.97 3.63
CA ALA A 128 -4.70 11.36 3.91
C ALA A 128 -5.04 12.76 3.38
N LEU A 129 -4.13 13.74 3.57
CA LEU A 129 -4.30 15.09 3.05
C LEU A 129 -4.38 15.09 1.52
N PHE A 130 -3.43 14.46 0.83
CA PHE A 130 -3.42 14.44 -0.63
C PHE A 130 -4.55 13.58 -1.22
N TRP A 131 -5.01 12.57 -0.49
CA TRP A 131 -6.20 11.79 -0.86
C TRP A 131 -7.46 12.65 -0.85
N ILE A 132 -7.68 13.42 0.22
CA ILE A 132 -8.83 14.33 0.33
C ILE A 132 -8.72 15.47 -0.69
N LEU A 133 -7.52 16.05 -0.90
CA LEU A 133 -7.29 17.04 -1.93
C LEU A 133 -7.59 16.50 -3.32
N THR A 134 -7.23 15.24 -3.61
CA THR A 134 -7.55 14.57 -4.87
C THR A 134 -9.07 14.50 -5.07
N ILE A 135 -9.83 14.05 -4.06
CA ILE A 135 -11.30 14.03 -4.13
C ILE A 135 -11.86 15.44 -4.34
N PHE A 136 -11.34 16.42 -3.62
CA PHE A 136 -11.80 17.81 -3.69
C PHE A 136 -11.54 18.44 -5.07
N ILE A 137 -10.32 18.34 -5.59
CA ILE A 137 -9.95 18.87 -6.91
C ILE A 137 -10.72 18.13 -8.00
N PHE A 138 -10.87 16.80 -7.90
CA PHE A 138 -11.67 16.04 -8.84
C PHE A 138 -13.14 16.47 -8.81
N LEU A 139 -13.71 16.77 -7.63
CA LEU A 139 -15.03 17.38 -7.51
C LEU A 139 -15.10 18.76 -8.20
N LEU A 140 -14.04 19.58 -8.12
CA LEU A 140 -13.97 20.85 -8.85
C LEU A 140 -13.97 20.63 -10.36
N ILE A 141 -13.21 19.66 -10.88
CA ILE A 141 -13.22 19.26 -12.30
C ILE A 141 -14.64 18.85 -12.71
N LEU A 142 -15.30 17.99 -11.94
CA LEU A 142 -16.63 17.50 -12.27
C LEU A 142 -17.69 18.61 -12.30
N LYS A 143 -17.61 19.58 -11.37
CA LYS A 143 -18.57 20.69 -11.27
C LYS A 143 -18.32 21.81 -12.26
N THR A 144 -17.07 22.21 -12.46
CA THR A 144 -16.72 23.39 -13.27
C THR A 144 -16.36 23.05 -14.72
N LYS A 145 -16.02 21.78 -15.00
CA LYS A 145 -15.42 21.32 -16.25
C LYS A 145 -14.13 22.07 -16.63
N ASN A 146 -13.52 22.82 -15.71
CA ASN A 146 -12.28 23.54 -15.95
C ASN A 146 -11.12 22.55 -16.05
N LYS A 147 -10.44 22.58 -17.19
CA LYS A 147 -9.35 21.70 -17.57
C LYS A 147 -8.09 21.89 -16.71
N ASN A 148 -7.85 23.11 -16.22
CA ASN A 148 -6.63 23.43 -15.49
C ASN A 148 -6.51 22.66 -14.16
N TYR A 149 -7.65 22.29 -13.57
CA TYR A 149 -7.66 21.47 -12.37
C TYR A 149 -7.11 20.06 -12.60
N TRP A 150 -7.07 19.53 -13.83
CA TRP A 150 -6.40 18.25 -14.10
C TRP A 150 -4.89 18.32 -13.86
N TYR A 151 -4.24 19.43 -14.19
CA TYR A 151 -2.79 19.58 -13.95
C TYR A 151 -2.49 19.68 -12.45
N LEU A 152 -3.30 20.45 -11.72
CA LEU A 152 -3.23 20.50 -10.26
C LEU A 152 -3.51 19.12 -9.63
N LEU A 153 -4.48 18.38 -10.16
CA LEU A 153 -4.79 17.02 -9.72
C LEU A 153 -3.59 16.08 -9.93
N GLY A 154 -2.91 16.17 -11.07
CA GLY A 154 -1.69 15.42 -11.35
C GLY A 154 -0.58 15.72 -10.34
N PHE A 155 -0.36 17.00 -10.02
CA PHE A 155 0.61 17.42 -9.00
C PHE A 155 0.27 16.86 -7.61
N VAL A 156 -1.00 16.96 -7.19
CA VAL A 156 -1.46 16.42 -5.90
C VAL A 156 -1.33 14.89 -5.83
N ILE A 157 -1.64 14.16 -6.91
CA ILE A 157 -1.44 12.70 -6.97
C ILE A 157 0.06 12.37 -6.91
N GLY A 158 0.92 13.16 -7.56
CA GLY A 158 2.37 13.02 -7.43
C GLY A 158 2.86 13.14 -5.98
N LEU A 159 2.36 14.12 -5.22
CA LEU A 159 2.65 14.24 -3.78
C LEU A 159 2.10 13.04 -2.97
N ALA A 160 0.93 12.50 -3.35
CA ALA A 160 0.41 11.29 -2.74
C ALA A 160 1.31 10.07 -3.01
N PHE A 161 1.84 9.92 -4.23
CA PHE A 161 2.80 8.88 -4.58
C PHE A 161 4.11 9.01 -3.79
N LEU A 162 4.58 10.24 -3.55
CA LEU A 162 5.73 10.51 -2.68
C LEU A 162 5.44 10.31 -1.18
N SER A 163 4.17 10.08 -0.81
CA SER A 163 3.79 9.74 0.57
C SER A 163 3.79 8.24 0.80
N LYS A 164 3.06 7.46 -0.03
CA LYS A 164 2.87 6.03 0.17
C LYS A 164 2.44 5.34 -1.13
N TYR A 165 2.92 4.12 -1.38
CA TYR A 165 2.60 3.36 -2.60
C TYR A 165 1.10 3.07 -2.79
N ASN A 166 0.34 3.00 -1.70
CA ASN A 166 -1.12 2.84 -1.73
C ASN A 166 -1.85 3.96 -2.51
N ALA A 167 -1.21 5.11 -2.71
CA ALA A 167 -1.74 6.20 -3.52
C ALA A 167 -2.02 5.80 -4.99
N VAL A 168 -1.48 4.69 -5.50
CA VAL A 168 -1.83 4.12 -6.82
C VAL A 168 -3.33 3.90 -7.00
N MET A 169 -4.07 3.73 -5.90
CA MET A 169 -5.52 3.58 -5.90
C MET A 169 -6.25 4.88 -6.30
N LEU A 170 -5.64 6.06 -6.21
CA LEU A 170 -6.27 7.34 -6.59
C LEU A 170 -6.60 7.42 -8.09
N PRO A 171 -5.64 7.20 -9.02
CA PRO A 171 -5.95 7.02 -10.45
C PRO A 171 -7.02 5.95 -10.73
N VAL A 172 -6.96 4.81 -10.04
CA VAL A 172 -7.94 3.71 -10.19
C VAL A 172 -9.34 4.19 -9.81
N SER A 173 -9.48 4.89 -8.69
CA SER A 173 -10.74 5.49 -8.23
C SER A 173 -11.31 6.52 -9.21
N ILE A 174 -10.45 7.38 -9.78
CA ILE A 174 -10.86 8.36 -10.80
C ILE A 174 -11.33 7.66 -12.08
N ALA A 175 -10.56 6.69 -12.57
CA ALA A 175 -10.91 5.92 -13.77
C ALA A 175 -12.22 5.17 -13.57
N LEU A 176 -12.40 4.52 -12.42
CA LEU A 176 -13.63 3.82 -12.05
C LEU A 176 -14.83 4.78 -12.03
N TYR A 177 -14.69 5.96 -11.43
CA TYR A 177 -15.76 6.97 -11.46
C TYR A 177 -16.12 7.39 -12.88
N LEU A 178 -15.12 7.69 -13.73
CA LEU A 178 -15.36 8.08 -15.11
C LEU A 178 -16.01 6.95 -15.93
N ILE A 179 -15.65 5.69 -15.67
CA ILE A 179 -16.29 4.52 -16.29
C ILE A 179 -17.75 4.44 -15.85
N LEU A 180 -18.03 4.60 -14.56
CA LEU A 180 -19.36 4.43 -13.98
C LEU A 180 -20.28 5.65 -14.12
N SER A 181 -19.75 6.83 -14.48
CA SER A 181 -20.53 8.06 -14.72
C SER A 181 -20.65 8.36 -16.23
N PRO A 182 -21.76 7.97 -16.92
CA PRO A 182 -21.91 8.16 -18.35
C PRO A 182 -21.71 9.61 -18.82
N SER A 183 -22.14 10.59 -18.01
CA SER A 183 -22.01 12.02 -18.33
C SER A 183 -20.58 12.54 -18.30
N ASP A 184 -19.65 11.82 -17.67
CA ASP A 184 -18.26 12.27 -17.47
C ASP A 184 -17.25 11.46 -18.28
N ARG A 185 -17.69 10.37 -18.92
CA ARG A 185 -16.87 9.52 -19.83
C ARG A 185 -16.18 10.29 -20.95
N PHE A 186 -16.67 11.47 -21.33
CA PHE A 186 -16.05 12.28 -22.37
C PHE A 186 -14.61 12.69 -21.99
N TRP A 187 -14.25 12.71 -20.70
CA TRP A 187 -12.89 12.97 -20.26
C TRP A 187 -11.87 11.95 -20.79
N PHE A 188 -12.27 10.70 -21.08
CA PHE A 188 -11.38 9.73 -21.75
C PHE A 188 -10.99 10.15 -23.17
N LYS A 189 -11.70 11.09 -23.80
CA LYS A 189 -11.34 11.63 -25.12
C LYS A 189 -10.47 12.89 -25.02
N LYS A 190 -10.22 13.36 -23.80
CA LYS A 190 -9.49 14.59 -23.50
C LYS A 190 -8.07 14.24 -23.10
N LYS A 191 -7.09 15.08 -23.45
CA LYS A 191 -5.67 14.83 -23.13
C LYS A 191 -5.36 15.05 -21.64
N GLU A 192 -6.20 15.85 -20.99
CA GLU A 192 -5.99 16.40 -19.66
C GLU A 192 -5.85 15.33 -18.56
N PRO A 193 -6.68 14.26 -18.49
CA PRO A 193 -6.44 13.17 -17.53
C PRO A 193 -5.11 12.44 -17.73
N TYR A 194 -4.69 12.27 -18.98
CA TYR A 194 -3.42 11.60 -19.30
C TYR A 194 -2.21 12.49 -18.97
N LEU A 195 -2.32 13.80 -19.19
CA LEU A 195 -1.30 14.77 -18.76
C LEU A 195 -1.20 14.85 -17.23
N ALA A 196 -2.32 14.73 -16.51
CA ALA A 196 -2.32 14.63 -15.06
C ALA A 196 -1.54 13.40 -14.56
N LEU A 197 -1.74 12.24 -15.21
CA LEU A 197 -0.98 11.02 -14.92
C LEU A 197 0.51 11.19 -15.24
N LEU A 198 0.84 11.86 -16.36
CA LEU A 198 2.23 12.14 -16.72
C LEU A 198 2.92 13.03 -15.68
N ILE A 199 2.24 14.08 -15.20
CA ILE A 199 2.77 14.94 -14.11
C ILE A 199 3.03 14.11 -12.85
N ALA A 200 2.04 13.31 -12.43
CA ALA A 200 2.19 12.44 -11.26
C ALA A 200 3.35 11.46 -11.41
N PHE A 201 3.52 10.89 -12.61
CA PHE A 201 4.61 9.98 -12.93
C PHE A 201 5.97 10.69 -12.88
N ILE A 202 6.11 11.87 -13.49
CA ILE A 202 7.34 12.68 -13.45
C ILE A 202 7.75 12.96 -12.00
N MET A 203 6.80 13.36 -11.14
CA MET A 203 7.08 13.58 -9.72
C MET A 203 7.51 12.32 -8.97
N PHE A 204 7.06 11.14 -9.41
CA PHE A 204 7.43 9.86 -8.83
C PHE A 204 8.74 9.29 -9.38
N THR A 205 9.31 9.87 -10.44
CA THR A 205 10.57 9.38 -11.04
C THR A 205 11.75 9.30 -10.06
N PRO A 206 11.94 10.18 -9.05
CA PRO A 206 13.04 10.01 -8.10
C PRO A 206 12.97 8.70 -7.32
N VAL A 207 11.74 8.23 -7.00
CA VAL A 207 11.52 6.94 -6.32
C VAL A 207 11.91 5.76 -7.23
N ILE A 208 11.60 5.86 -8.52
CA ILE A 208 11.97 4.86 -9.53
C ILE A 208 13.49 4.82 -9.70
N LEU A 209 14.14 5.98 -9.84
CA LEU A 209 15.59 6.09 -10.00
C LEU A 209 16.33 5.52 -8.78
N TRP A 210 15.90 5.90 -7.57
CA TRP A 210 16.45 5.34 -6.34
C TRP A 210 16.34 3.82 -6.32
N ASN A 211 15.16 3.29 -6.63
CA ASN A 211 14.95 1.86 -6.68
C ASN A 211 15.85 1.20 -7.73
N SER A 212 16.03 1.78 -8.92
CA SER A 212 16.88 1.18 -9.97
C SER A 212 18.34 0.95 -9.53
N VAL A 213 18.91 1.84 -8.70
CA VAL A 213 20.28 1.71 -8.17
C VAL A 213 20.34 1.01 -6.80
N ASN A 214 19.18 0.75 -6.20
CA ASN A 214 18.99 -0.07 -4.99
C ASN A 214 18.28 -1.38 -5.34
N ASN A 215 18.40 -1.84 -6.59
CA ASN A 215 17.87 -3.10 -7.11
C ASN A 215 16.41 -3.37 -6.69
N TRP A 216 15.64 -2.30 -6.75
CA TRP A 216 14.21 -2.23 -6.56
C TRP A 216 13.73 -2.63 -5.16
N ALA A 217 14.58 -2.45 -4.14
CA ALA A 217 14.32 -2.87 -2.77
C ALA A 217 12.92 -2.50 -2.25
N SER A 218 12.42 -1.28 -2.51
CA SER A 218 11.11 -0.85 -2.02
C SER A 218 9.95 -1.62 -2.63
N PHE A 219 9.96 -1.80 -3.94
CA PHE A 219 8.88 -2.55 -4.59
C PHE A 219 8.95 -4.03 -4.22
N GLY A 220 10.15 -4.58 -4.04
CA GLY A 220 10.34 -5.97 -3.62
C GLY A 220 9.81 -6.21 -2.22
N PHE A 221 10.13 -5.29 -1.31
CA PHE A 221 9.57 -5.28 0.03
C PHE A 221 8.03 -5.20 -0.01
N GLN A 222 7.45 -4.25 -0.73
CA GLN A 222 5.99 -4.07 -0.78
C GLN A 222 5.25 -5.26 -1.41
N LEU A 223 5.80 -5.85 -2.48
CA LEU A 223 5.24 -7.04 -3.10
C LEU A 223 5.32 -8.26 -2.16
N ASN A 224 6.44 -8.49 -1.50
CA ASN A 224 6.59 -9.62 -0.59
C ASN A 224 5.84 -9.43 0.74
N HIS A 225 5.76 -8.20 1.25
CA HIS A 225 5.09 -7.87 2.49
C HIS A 225 3.56 -7.82 2.32
N GLY A 226 3.07 -7.27 1.21
CA GLY A 226 1.65 -7.15 0.91
C GLY A 226 1.05 -8.37 0.22
N LEU A 227 1.76 -8.95 -0.75
CA LEU A 227 1.28 -10.07 -1.56
C LEU A 227 2.02 -11.37 -1.22
N GLY A 228 3.33 -11.39 -0.94
CA GLY A 228 4.02 -12.55 -0.37
C GLY A 228 3.76 -13.89 -1.07
N ASN A 229 3.54 -14.97 -0.31
CA ASN A 229 3.07 -16.27 -0.81
C ASN A 229 1.59 -16.20 -1.19
N ALA A 230 1.27 -15.32 -2.15
CA ALA A 230 0.00 -14.60 -2.30
C ALA A 230 -1.27 -15.43 -2.38
N PHE A 231 -1.18 -16.74 -2.57
CA PHE A 231 -2.36 -17.57 -2.75
C PHE A 231 -2.24 -18.99 -2.19
N SER A 232 -1.19 -19.33 -1.42
CA SER A 232 -1.03 -20.71 -0.93
C SER A 232 -1.93 -21.06 0.27
N ASN A 233 -2.39 -20.06 1.03
CA ASN A 233 -3.08 -20.25 2.32
C ASN A 233 -4.42 -19.51 2.40
N PHE A 234 -5.40 -19.91 1.58
CA PHE A 234 -6.76 -19.36 1.64
C PHE A 234 -7.41 -19.58 3.03
N SER A 235 -7.91 -18.52 3.66
CA SER A 235 -8.57 -18.57 4.96
C SER A 235 -9.67 -17.50 5.10
N VAL A 236 -10.91 -17.97 5.18
CA VAL A 236 -12.07 -17.11 5.49
C VAL A 236 -12.01 -16.60 6.92
N LEU A 237 -11.44 -17.36 7.86
CA LEU A 237 -11.27 -16.92 9.24
C LEU A 237 -10.32 -15.72 9.34
N ARG A 238 -9.23 -15.73 8.54
CA ARG A 238 -8.30 -14.59 8.46
C ARG A 238 -9.01 -13.34 7.93
N PHE A 239 -9.83 -13.50 6.90
CA PHE A 239 -10.66 -12.41 6.37
C PHE A 239 -11.54 -11.77 7.46
N PHE A 240 -12.31 -12.59 8.20
CA PHE A 240 -13.16 -12.05 9.28
C PHE A 240 -12.34 -11.48 10.45
N GLY A 241 -11.17 -12.07 10.75
CA GLY A 241 -10.22 -11.51 11.71
C GLY A 241 -9.74 -10.12 11.29
N ALA A 242 -9.41 -9.92 10.01
CA ALA A 242 -9.00 -8.63 9.47
C ALA A 242 -10.14 -7.60 9.50
N ILE A 243 -11.39 -8.01 9.24
CA ILE A 243 -12.57 -7.14 9.40
C ILE A 243 -12.78 -6.77 10.88
N GLY A 244 -12.65 -7.72 11.79
CA GLY A 244 -12.72 -7.47 13.24
C GLY A 244 -11.64 -6.50 13.71
N ALA A 245 -10.41 -6.63 13.20
CA ALA A 245 -9.33 -5.71 13.52
C ALA A 245 -9.58 -4.29 12.97
N GLN A 246 -10.14 -4.18 11.76
CA GLN A 246 -10.60 -2.88 11.21
C GLN A 246 -11.69 -2.26 12.08
N ALA A 247 -12.64 -3.05 12.58
CA ALA A 247 -13.66 -2.57 13.51
C ALA A 247 -13.03 -2.01 14.80
N GLY A 248 -11.97 -2.63 15.31
CA GLY A 248 -11.19 -2.09 16.43
C GLY A 248 -10.56 -0.72 16.12
N TYR A 249 -9.96 -0.56 14.93
CA TYR A 249 -9.28 0.68 14.50
C TYR A 249 -10.25 1.82 14.13
N VAL A 250 -11.49 1.49 13.76
CA VAL A 250 -12.57 2.47 13.54
C VAL A 250 -13.33 2.77 14.84
N SER A 251 -13.28 1.86 15.83
CA SER A 251 -14.17 1.69 16.99
C SER A 251 -15.40 0.81 16.67
N PRO A 252 -15.63 -0.32 17.39
CA PRO A 252 -16.72 -1.25 17.08
C PRO A 252 -18.12 -0.62 16.92
N PRO A 253 -18.60 0.27 17.81
CA PRO A 253 -19.92 0.89 17.61
C PRO A 253 -19.94 1.91 16.45
N VAL A 254 -18.83 2.59 16.16
CA VAL A 254 -18.76 3.49 14.99
C VAL A 254 -18.71 2.66 13.70
N PHE A 255 -18.06 1.51 13.72
CA PHE A 255 -17.96 0.58 12.60
C PHE A 255 -19.34 0.11 12.11
N ILE A 256 -20.31 -0.11 13.00
CA ILE A 256 -21.70 -0.46 12.63
C ILE A 256 -22.33 0.65 11.77
N VAL A 257 -22.07 1.93 12.08
CA VAL A 257 -22.52 3.06 11.25
C VAL A 257 -21.85 3.02 9.88
N PHE A 258 -20.56 2.66 9.81
CA PHE A 258 -19.84 2.52 8.54
C PHE A 258 -20.36 1.36 7.68
N VAL A 259 -20.73 0.23 8.27
CA VAL A 259 -21.36 -0.88 7.54
C VAL A 259 -22.69 -0.45 6.94
N ALA A 260 -23.54 0.22 7.72
CA ALA A 260 -24.79 0.78 7.22
C ALA A 260 -24.54 1.82 6.12
N ALA A 261 -23.61 2.75 6.35
CA ALA A 261 -23.23 3.77 5.38
C ALA A 261 -22.70 3.17 4.08
N ALA A 262 -21.89 2.10 4.13
CA ALA A 262 -21.39 1.39 2.96
C ALA A 262 -22.55 0.83 2.11
N TYR A 263 -23.50 0.14 2.76
CA TYR A 263 -24.69 -0.39 2.08
C TYR A 263 -25.52 0.71 1.42
N PHE A 264 -25.85 1.77 2.16
CA PHE A 264 -26.65 2.87 1.62
C PHE A 264 -25.88 3.68 0.56
N CYS A 265 -24.56 3.80 0.66
CA CYS A 265 -23.71 4.43 -0.35
C CYS A 265 -23.82 3.70 -1.69
N LEU A 266 -23.64 2.37 -1.68
CA LEU A 266 -23.76 1.54 -2.89
C LEU A 266 -25.20 1.58 -3.43
N LYS A 267 -26.20 1.47 -2.56
CA LYS A 267 -27.62 1.57 -2.95
C LYS A 267 -27.91 2.90 -3.63
N ASP A 268 -27.49 4.02 -3.05
CA ASP A 268 -27.74 5.35 -3.61
C ASP A 268 -26.93 5.57 -4.91
N ALA A 269 -25.69 5.10 -4.97
CA ALA A 269 -24.83 5.21 -6.14
C ALA A 269 -25.41 4.48 -7.36
N PHE A 270 -25.85 3.22 -7.19
CA PHE A 270 -26.25 2.36 -8.31
C PHE A 270 -27.77 2.30 -8.54
N LYS A 271 -28.57 2.19 -7.47
CA LYS A 271 -30.04 2.11 -7.59
C LYS A 271 -30.65 3.49 -7.78
N ASN A 272 -30.24 4.47 -6.98
CA ASN A 272 -30.79 5.83 -7.03
C ASN A 272 -30.00 6.76 -7.97
N LYS A 273 -28.89 6.27 -8.57
CA LYS A 273 -28.03 7.01 -9.50
C LYS A 273 -27.50 8.33 -8.92
N ASP A 274 -27.30 8.41 -7.61
CA ASP A 274 -26.71 9.59 -6.95
C ASP A 274 -25.21 9.68 -7.24
N LYS A 275 -24.82 10.69 -8.01
CA LYS A 275 -23.43 10.96 -8.37
C LYS A 275 -22.51 11.27 -7.17
N LYS A 276 -23.06 11.81 -6.08
CA LYS A 276 -22.31 12.11 -4.86
C LYS A 276 -21.96 10.83 -4.11
N ALA A 277 -22.94 9.93 -3.99
CA ALA A 277 -22.74 8.59 -3.47
C ALA A 277 -21.78 7.78 -4.36
N LEU A 278 -21.92 7.87 -5.69
CA LEU A 278 -20.99 7.23 -6.63
C LEU A 278 -19.55 7.72 -6.47
N LEU A 279 -19.35 9.02 -6.25
CA LEU A 279 -18.01 9.58 -6.00
C LEU A 279 -17.41 9.00 -4.71
N ALA A 280 -18.17 9.02 -3.61
CA ALA A 280 -17.72 8.42 -2.35
C ALA A 280 -17.40 6.93 -2.55
N ALA A 281 -18.29 6.17 -3.19
CA ALA A 281 -18.09 4.75 -3.46
C ALA A 281 -16.81 4.46 -4.27
N CYS A 282 -16.54 5.22 -5.34
CA CYS A 282 -15.37 5.00 -6.18
C CYS A 282 -14.04 5.28 -5.46
N PHE A 283 -14.02 6.18 -4.48
CA PHE A 283 -12.82 6.45 -3.66
C PHE A 283 -12.74 5.57 -2.39
N SER A 284 -13.84 4.95 -1.96
CA SER A 284 -13.87 4.05 -0.81
C SER A 284 -13.60 2.59 -1.17
N PHE A 285 -14.39 2.03 -2.08
CA PHE A 285 -14.47 0.59 -2.24
C PHE A 285 -13.26 -0.06 -2.93
N PRO A 286 -12.55 0.55 -3.90
CA PRO A 286 -11.40 -0.11 -4.52
C PRO A 286 -10.33 -0.54 -3.52
N ILE A 287 -9.95 0.35 -2.59
CA ILE A 287 -8.95 0.06 -1.57
C ILE A 287 -9.48 -0.88 -0.48
N LEU A 288 -10.74 -0.74 -0.07
CA LEU A 288 -11.39 -1.66 0.88
C LEU A 288 -11.46 -3.08 0.32
N ILE A 289 -11.91 -3.23 -0.93
CA ILE A 289 -12.03 -4.52 -1.61
C ILE A 289 -10.64 -5.12 -1.82
N PHE A 290 -9.67 -4.34 -2.29
CA PHE A 290 -8.31 -4.82 -2.54
C PHE A 290 -7.69 -5.44 -1.27
N PHE A 291 -7.61 -4.69 -0.17
CA PHE A 291 -6.97 -5.21 1.03
C PHE A 291 -7.77 -6.32 1.71
N ASN A 292 -9.11 -6.25 1.69
CA ASN A 292 -9.93 -7.35 2.20
C ASN A 292 -9.84 -8.61 1.31
N ALA A 293 -9.60 -8.49 0.02
CA ALA A 293 -9.32 -9.64 -0.83
C ALA A 293 -7.94 -10.25 -0.50
N VAL A 294 -6.93 -9.40 -0.27
CA VAL A 294 -5.60 -9.84 0.18
C VAL A 294 -5.68 -10.56 1.53
N SER A 295 -6.57 -10.13 2.43
CA SER A 295 -6.71 -10.75 3.76
C SER A 295 -7.24 -12.19 3.75
N LEU A 296 -7.77 -12.66 2.62
CA LEU A 296 -8.10 -14.08 2.44
C LEU A 296 -6.85 -14.95 2.36
N PHE A 297 -5.69 -14.38 2.01
CA PHE A 297 -4.46 -15.14 1.73
C PHE A 297 -3.30 -14.75 2.64
N ASN A 298 -3.23 -13.49 3.06
CA ASN A 298 -2.16 -12.94 3.89
C ASN A 298 -2.70 -12.17 5.08
N ASP A 299 -1.94 -12.08 6.17
CA ASP A 299 -2.28 -11.17 7.25
C ASP A 299 -2.08 -9.73 6.78
N ILE A 300 -3.08 -8.88 6.99
CA ILE A 300 -2.99 -7.45 6.66
C ILE A 300 -2.98 -6.63 7.94
N LEU A 301 -2.24 -5.51 7.92
CA LEU A 301 -2.34 -4.57 9.03
C LEU A 301 -3.70 -3.85 8.98
N PRO A 302 -4.38 -3.65 10.12
CA PRO A 302 -5.77 -3.16 10.14
C PRO A 302 -5.95 -1.75 9.57
N HIS A 303 -4.88 -0.96 9.52
CA HIS A 303 -4.91 0.40 8.99
C HIS A 303 -4.67 0.47 7.46
N TRP A 304 -4.26 -0.60 6.79
CA TRP A 304 -4.04 -0.58 5.33
C TRP A 304 -5.27 -0.11 4.53
N PRO A 305 -6.51 -0.50 4.89
CA PRO A 305 -7.72 -0.02 4.21
C PRO A 305 -8.19 1.38 4.65
N ALA A 306 -7.45 2.09 5.51
CA ALA A 306 -7.89 3.33 6.16
C ALA A 306 -8.39 4.39 5.17
N MET A 307 -7.70 4.64 4.05
CA MET A 307 -8.14 5.67 3.08
C MET A 307 -9.51 5.37 2.45
N GLY A 308 -9.93 4.10 2.47
CA GLY A 308 -11.28 3.69 2.10
C GLY A 308 -12.33 4.18 3.10
N TYR A 309 -12.07 4.03 4.39
CA TYR A 309 -12.90 4.58 5.47
C TYR A 309 -12.86 6.11 5.50
N LEU A 310 -11.72 6.73 5.15
CA LEU A 310 -11.58 8.18 5.04
C LEU A 310 -12.55 8.73 3.98
N SER A 311 -12.55 8.11 2.80
CA SER A 311 -13.46 8.47 1.70
C SER A 311 -14.91 8.16 2.06
N LEU A 312 -15.16 7.03 2.73
CA LEU A 312 -16.51 6.61 3.11
C LEU A 312 -17.10 7.51 4.20
N SER A 313 -16.27 8.19 4.99
CA SER A 313 -16.68 9.16 6.00
C SER A 313 -17.51 10.31 5.41
N ILE A 314 -17.30 10.66 4.13
CA ILE A 314 -18.13 11.63 3.39
C ILE A 314 -19.59 11.19 3.40
N TYR A 315 -19.85 9.94 3.01
CA TYR A 315 -21.20 9.40 2.92
C TYR A 315 -21.71 8.97 4.31
N ALA A 316 -20.86 8.48 5.20
CA ALA A 316 -21.24 8.16 6.58
C ALA A 316 -21.78 9.39 7.31
N ALA A 317 -21.14 10.57 7.16
CA ALA A 317 -21.66 11.82 7.70
C ALA A 317 -23.02 12.20 7.09
N HIS A 318 -23.20 12.03 5.77
CA HIS A 318 -24.47 12.28 5.09
C HIS A 318 -25.58 11.36 5.63
N PHE A 319 -25.27 10.07 5.75
CA PHE A 319 -26.16 9.06 6.31
C PHE A 319 -26.56 9.40 7.75
N THR A 320 -25.58 9.74 8.60
CA THR A 320 -25.84 10.14 9.99
C THR A 320 -26.75 11.36 10.08
N VAL A 321 -26.50 12.40 9.28
CA VAL A 321 -27.34 13.60 9.26
C VAL A 321 -28.76 13.28 8.76
N LYS A 322 -28.91 12.45 7.73
CA LYS A 322 -30.21 12.03 7.18
C LYS A 322 -31.04 11.23 8.18
N LYS A 323 -30.40 10.50 9.09
CA LYS A 323 -31.05 9.67 10.12
C LYS A 323 -31.07 10.33 11.50
N TRP A 324 -30.58 11.55 11.63
CA TRP A 324 -30.39 12.23 12.92
C TRP A 324 -31.68 12.50 13.70
N ASP A 325 -32.81 12.65 13.00
CA ASP A 325 -34.10 12.91 13.65
C ASP A 325 -34.72 11.64 14.26
N ILE A 326 -34.19 10.46 13.92
CA ILE A 326 -34.60 9.19 14.52
C ILE A 326 -33.95 9.07 15.91
N LYS A 327 -34.77 9.16 16.97
CA LYS A 327 -34.33 9.25 18.37
C LYS A 327 -33.30 8.17 18.76
N TRP A 328 -33.58 6.90 18.49
CA TRP A 328 -32.67 5.80 18.86
C TRP A 328 -31.33 5.88 18.12
N PHE A 329 -31.35 6.25 16.84
CA PHE A 329 -30.13 6.36 16.02
C PHE A 329 -29.26 7.53 16.46
N ARG A 330 -29.89 8.67 16.83
CA ARG A 330 -29.20 9.81 17.40
C ARG A 330 -28.52 9.46 18.73
N ILE A 331 -29.25 8.80 19.63
CA ILE A 331 -28.71 8.33 20.91
C ILE A 331 -27.54 7.36 20.68
N TYR A 332 -27.72 6.39 19.79
CA TYR A 332 -26.66 5.45 19.42
C TYR A 332 -25.41 6.14 18.88
N SER A 333 -25.59 7.09 17.94
CA SER A 333 -24.47 7.84 17.36
C SER A 333 -23.71 8.61 18.43
N ILE A 334 -24.41 9.36 19.29
CA ILE A 334 -23.79 10.11 20.39
C ILE A 334 -23.08 9.17 21.36
N ALA A 335 -23.72 8.07 21.77
CA ALA A 335 -23.13 7.09 22.67
C ALA A 335 -21.87 6.44 22.06
N SER A 336 -21.90 6.08 20.78
CA SER A 336 -20.74 5.52 20.06
C SER A 336 -19.55 6.50 20.01
N TRP A 337 -19.84 7.79 19.84
CA TRP A 337 -18.86 8.86 19.79
C TRP A 337 -18.24 9.12 21.16
N ILE A 338 -19.07 9.19 22.20
CA ILE A 338 -18.61 9.33 23.59
C ILE A 338 -17.77 8.13 23.99
N PHE A 339 -18.24 6.90 23.74
CA PHE A 339 -17.49 5.68 24.00
C PHE A 339 -16.09 5.72 23.36
N THR A 340 -16.04 6.11 22.08
CA THR A 340 -14.77 6.17 21.35
C THR A 340 -13.84 7.28 21.88
N ALA A 341 -14.39 8.46 22.18
CA ALA A 341 -13.63 9.56 22.77
C ALA A 341 -13.06 9.17 24.14
N VAL A 342 -13.84 8.47 24.96
CA VAL A 342 -13.39 7.91 26.24
C VAL A 342 -12.24 6.93 26.01
N ILE A 343 -12.37 5.98 25.08
CA ILE A 343 -11.27 5.05 24.75
C ILE A 343 -10.00 5.78 24.34
N ILE A 344 -10.09 6.77 23.46
CA ILE A 344 -8.93 7.55 23.01
C ILE A 344 -8.27 8.27 24.19
N ILE A 345 -9.06 8.92 25.05
CA ILE A 345 -8.56 9.61 26.24
C ILE A 345 -7.88 8.61 27.18
N PHE A 346 -8.51 7.47 27.48
CA PHE A 346 -7.94 6.43 28.34
C PHE A 346 -6.65 5.83 27.74
N ALA A 347 -6.58 5.64 26.42
CA ALA A 347 -5.37 5.18 25.74
C ALA A 347 -4.23 6.20 25.91
N CYS A 348 -4.49 7.49 25.69
CA CYS A 348 -3.51 8.56 25.92
C CYS A 348 -3.06 8.62 27.38
N LEU A 349 -3.99 8.58 28.34
CA LEU A 349 -3.69 8.56 29.76
C LEU A 349 -2.88 7.32 30.17
N HIS A 350 -3.16 6.16 29.57
CA HIS A 350 -2.40 4.95 29.82
C HIS A 350 -0.96 5.04 29.30
N ILE A 351 -0.72 5.59 28.10
CA ILE A 351 0.63 5.82 27.57
C ILE A 351 1.44 6.73 28.51
N MET A 352 0.81 7.77 29.06
CA MET A 352 1.45 8.72 29.96
C MET A 352 1.72 8.14 31.36
N TYR A 353 0.67 7.58 31.99
CA TYR A 353 0.65 7.30 33.42
C TYR A 353 0.63 5.81 33.78
N LYS A 354 0.51 4.90 32.79
CA LYS A 354 0.52 3.44 33.01
C LYS A 354 -0.58 2.96 33.96
N ILE A 355 -1.79 3.51 33.80
CA ILE A 355 -2.95 3.22 34.67
C ILE A 355 -3.58 1.84 34.43
N ILE A 356 -3.56 1.33 33.19
CA ILE A 356 -4.10 0.01 32.81
C ILE A 356 -3.01 -1.06 32.92
N PRO A 357 -3.22 -2.19 33.60
CA PRO A 357 -2.26 -3.29 33.61
C PRO A 357 -2.41 -4.15 32.34
N LEU A 358 -2.09 -3.58 31.17
CA LEU A 358 -2.28 -4.25 29.86
C LEU A 358 -1.66 -5.64 29.78
N ALA A 359 -0.52 -5.83 30.43
CA ALA A 359 0.15 -7.12 30.60
C ALA A 359 -0.78 -8.27 31.08
N LYS A 360 -1.80 -7.97 31.90
CA LYS A 360 -2.75 -8.98 32.42
C LYS A 360 -3.79 -9.43 31.41
N PHE A 361 -3.99 -8.65 30.34
CA PHE A 361 -5.04 -8.86 29.35
C PHE A 361 -4.52 -9.38 28.01
N MET A 362 -3.20 -9.63 27.89
CA MET A 362 -2.61 -10.15 26.66
C MET A 362 -2.84 -11.67 26.54
N PRO A 363 -3.35 -12.17 25.39
CA PRO A 363 -3.52 -13.61 25.18
C PRO A 363 -2.17 -14.35 25.27
N LYS A 364 -2.14 -15.49 25.97
CA LYS A 364 -0.91 -16.30 26.12
C LYS A 364 -0.27 -16.66 24.77
N ALA A 365 -1.06 -17.01 23.76
CA ALA A 365 -0.55 -17.33 22.42
C ALA A 365 0.09 -16.14 21.70
N GLU A 366 -0.32 -14.91 22.01
CA GLU A 366 0.23 -13.69 21.41
C GLU A 366 1.52 -13.27 22.14
N ALA A 367 1.54 -13.44 23.47
CA ALA A 367 2.77 -13.43 24.27
C ALA A 367 3.78 -14.52 23.82
N GLN A 368 3.29 -15.66 23.30
CA GLN A 368 4.09 -16.76 22.76
C GLN A 368 4.50 -16.60 21.28
N ARG A 369 3.76 -15.89 20.42
CA ARG A 369 4.23 -15.56 19.05
C ARG A 369 5.37 -14.57 19.05
N ILE A 370 5.30 -13.69 20.03
CA ILE A 370 6.38 -12.83 20.48
C ILE A 370 7.64 -13.70 20.78
N GLU A 371 7.46 -14.88 21.36
CA GLU A 371 8.50 -15.84 21.79
C GLU A 371 9.42 -16.42 20.69
N HIS A 372 9.10 -16.30 19.39
CA HIS A 372 10.02 -16.68 18.29
C HIS A 372 11.07 -15.60 17.95
N GLY A 373 11.15 -14.54 18.76
CA GLY A 373 12.23 -13.55 18.77
C GLY A 373 12.35 -12.75 20.08
N ILE A 374 11.52 -13.06 21.09
CA ILE A 374 11.45 -12.41 22.40
C ILE A 374 11.70 -13.52 23.43
N MET A 375 12.70 -13.41 24.31
CA MET A 375 12.83 -14.37 25.40
C MET A 375 12.33 -13.79 26.73
N ARG A 376 11.60 -14.65 27.47
CA ARG A 376 11.43 -14.68 28.94
C ARG A 376 11.09 -13.35 29.62
N SER A 377 10.05 -12.67 29.18
CA SER A 377 9.37 -11.70 30.06
C SER A 377 8.13 -12.34 30.66
N GLU A 378 7.97 -12.29 31.98
CA GLU A 378 6.74 -12.76 32.67
C GLU A 378 5.49 -11.95 32.25
N THR A 379 5.67 -10.77 31.65
CA THR A 379 4.58 -9.91 31.14
C THR A 379 5.04 -8.97 30.00
N VAL A 380 4.28 -8.86 28.91
CA VAL A 380 4.55 -7.91 27.81
C VAL A 380 3.53 -6.77 27.87
N ASP A 381 3.96 -5.56 28.20
CA ASP A 381 3.16 -4.34 28.02
C ASP A 381 3.70 -3.58 26.80
N ILE A 382 2.94 -3.58 25.70
CA ILE A 382 3.31 -2.93 24.43
C ILE A 382 3.50 -1.42 24.56
N SER A 383 2.84 -0.79 25.54
CA SER A 383 2.97 0.66 25.74
C SER A 383 4.35 1.05 26.29
N ASN A 384 5.14 0.07 26.77
CA ASN A 384 6.51 0.29 27.24
C ASN A 384 7.47 0.65 26.11
N ASP A 385 7.10 0.37 24.87
CA ASP A 385 7.85 0.83 23.70
C ASP A 385 8.01 2.36 23.69
N LEU A 386 6.97 3.10 24.11
CA LEU A 386 6.92 4.57 24.09
C LEU A 386 7.54 5.25 25.32
N ALA A 387 8.29 4.53 26.17
CA ALA A 387 8.79 5.05 27.44
C ALA A 387 10.27 4.70 27.68
N GLY A 388 10.97 5.53 28.45
CA GLY A 388 12.29 5.21 29.01
C GLY A 388 13.48 5.36 28.06
N TRP A 389 13.29 5.93 26.87
CA TRP A 389 14.36 6.14 25.88
C TRP A 389 15.32 7.27 26.27
N GLU A 390 14.82 8.35 26.89
CA GLU A 390 15.67 9.45 27.36
C GLU A 390 16.62 8.98 28.47
N ASP A 391 16.09 8.26 29.46
CA ASP A 391 16.86 7.68 30.57
C ASP A 391 17.91 6.70 30.03
N PHE A 392 17.51 5.81 29.12
CA PHE A 392 18.42 4.89 28.45
C PHE A 392 19.53 5.64 27.70
N GLY A 393 19.19 6.66 26.91
CA GLY A 393 20.18 7.46 26.19
C GLY A 393 21.15 8.15 27.14
N ARG A 394 20.68 8.62 28.32
CA ARG A 394 21.51 9.25 29.35
C ARG A 394 22.52 8.26 29.94
N GLU A 395 22.09 7.05 30.28
CA GLU A 395 22.98 6.01 30.76
C GLU A 395 23.96 5.54 29.67
N LEU A 396 23.50 5.40 28.42
CA LEU A 396 24.37 5.05 27.31
C LEU A 396 25.45 6.11 27.05
N ARG A 397 25.10 7.40 27.12
CA ARG A 397 26.07 8.51 27.03
C ARG A 397 27.14 8.40 28.11
N LYS A 398 26.78 8.13 29.37
CA LYS A 398 27.76 7.92 30.45
C LYS A 398 28.75 6.79 30.11
N ILE A 399 28.26 5.67 29.56
CA ILE A 399 29.11 4.55 29.15
C ILE A 399 30.05 4.96 28.02
N VAL A 400 29.55 5.68 27.01
CA VAL A 400 30.35 6.11 25.85
C VAL A 400 31.37 7.18 26.21
N ASP A 401 30.99 8.15 27.05
CA ASP A 401 31.85 9.26 27.47
C ASP A 401 32.96 8.83 28.43
N ALA A 402 32.84 7.64 29.04
CA ALA A 402 33.92 7.02 29.80
C ALA A 402 35.11 6.57 28.92
N TYR A 403 34.93 6.45 27.60
CA TYR A 403 36.02 6.11 26.68
C TYR A 403 36.74 7.37 26.17
N PRO A 404 38.08 7.31 25.99
CA PRO A 404 38.82 8.35 25.28
C PRO A 404 38.23 8.59 23.89
N ALA A 405 38.17 9.85 23.44
CA ALA A 405 37.48 10.22 22.20
C ALA A 405 37.91 9.41 20.96
N LYS A 406 39.19 9.05 20.85
CA LYS A 406 39.75 8.26 19.73
C LYS A 406 39.42 6.75 19.82
N GLU A 407 39.01 6.27 20.98
CA GLU A 407 38.74 4.86 21.28
C GLU A 407 37.25 4.57 21.51
N ARG A 408 36.39 5.59 21.32
CA ARG A 408 34.95 5.45 21.52
C ARG A 408 34.40 4.30 20.68
N PRO A 409 33.69 3.35 21.30
CA PRO A 409 33.10 2.23 20.59
C PRO A 409 31.95 2.71 19.69
N PHE A 410 31.74 2.07 18.55
CA PHE A 410 30.53 2.30 17.77
C PHE A 410 29.34 1.56 18.41
N ILE A 411 28.14 2.10 18.23
CA ILE A 411 26.92 1.47 18.78
C ILE A 411 26.36 0.49 17.77
N LEU A 412 26.04 -0.71 18.21
CA LEU A 412 25.57 -1.80 17.37
C LEU A 412 24.33 -2.47 17.95
N THR A 413 23.42 -2.91 17.10
CA THR A 413 22.34 -3.84 17.45
C THR A 413 22.03 -4.78 16.27
N HIS A 414 20.96 -5.58 16.37
CA HIS A 414 20.63 -6.66 15.43
C HIS A 414 19.23 -6.53 14.78
N LYS A 415 18.50 -5.44 15.09
CA LYS A 415 17.18 -5.13 14.49
C LYS A 415 17.11 -3.66 14.11
N GLY A 416 16.76 -3.36 12.85
CA GLY A 416 16.67 -1.99 12.35
C GLY A 416 15.72 -1.10 13.16
N TYR A 417 14.58 -1.63 13.61
CA TYR A 417 13.64 -0.90 14.47
C TYR A 417 14.23 -0.50 15.82
N LEU A 418 14.92 -1.41 16.50
CA LEU A 418 15.63 -1.12 17.74
C LEU A 418 16.77 -0.13 17.48
N ALA A 419 17.51 -0.30 16.37
CA ALA A 419 18.58 0.61 15.97
C ALA A 419 18.05 2.04 15.84
N SER A 420 16.87 2.22 15.25
CA SER A 420 16.26 3.54 15.05
C SER A 420 15.82 4.20 16.36
N GLN A 421 15.29 3.44 17.31
CA GLN A 421 14.95 3.97 18.63
C GLN A 421 16.21 4.34 19.45
N ILE A 422 17.26 3.52 19.39
CA ILE A 422 18.56 3.85 19.99
C ILE A 422 19.12 5.11 19.31
N ALA A 423 19.07 5.20 17.98
CA ALA A 423 19.58 6.34 17.23
C ALA A 423 18.85 7.64 17.60
N PHE A 424 17.55 7.58 17.90
CA PHE A 424 16.80 8.73 18.39
C PHE A 424 17.13 9.10 19.85
N ALA A 425 17.43 8.11 20.70
CA ALA A 425 17.81 8.34 22.10
C ALA A 425 19.20 8.99 22.24
N VAL A 426 20.10 8.74 21.28
CA VAL A 426 21.46 9.31 21.17
C VAL A 426 21.67 9.90 19.77
N PRO A 427 20.96 10.98 19.40
CA PRO A 427 20.94 11.51 18.03
C PRO A 427 22.31 11.96 17.52
N GLU A 428 23.21 12.34 18.42
CA GLU A 428 24.60 12.71 18.19
C GLU A 428 25.51 11.53 17.80
N LEU A 429 25.12 10.30 18.13
CA LEU A 429 25.89 9.09 17.84
C LEU A 429 25.37 8.37 16.58
N ARG A 430 26.26 7.61 15.92
CA ARG A 430 25.88 6.72 14.82
C ARG A 430 25.63 5.32 15.37
N VAL A 431 24.45 4.78 15.06
CA VAL A 431 24.03 3.42 15.40
C VAL A 431 24.10 2.56 14.15
N PHE A 432 24.63 1.35 14.30
CA PHE A 432 24.71 0.33 13.27
C PHE A 432 23.78 -0.84 13.59
N CYS A 433 23.37 -1.57 12.56
CA CYS A 433 22.50 -2.74 12.66
C CYS A 433 23.09 -3.90 11.87
N PHE A 434 23.36 -5.04 12.51
CA PHE A 434 23.74 -6.30 11.86
C PHE A 434 22.57 -7.28 11.97
N SER A 435 21.63 -7.16 11.04
CA SER A 435 20.39 -7.93 10.99
C SER A 435 20.51 -9.10 10.01
N ASP A 436 19.88 -10.23 10.32
CA ASP A 436 19.75 -11.35 9.38
C ASP A 436 18.65 -11.15 8.34
N ARG A 437 17.80 -10.13 8.52
CA ARG A 437 16.76 -9.68 7.58
C ARG A 437 17.19 -8.39 6.90
N ILE A 438 16.74 -8.21 5.65
CA ILE A 438 16.93 -6.94 4.95
C ILE A 438 16.12 -5.84 5.64
N ASP A 439 16.77 -4.73 5.95
CA ASP A 439 16.13 -3.50 6.41
C ASP A 439 16.82 -2.24 5.84
N ALA A 440 16.37 -1.05 6.27
CA ALA A 440 16.90 0.21 5.75
C ALA A 440 18.38 0.45 6.11
N TYR A 441 18.90 -0.15 7.20
CA TYR A 441 20.29 0.00 7.60
C TYR A 441 21.23 -0.64 6.59
N ASP A 442 20.85 -1.75 5.96
CA ASP A 442 21.66 -2.37 4.90
C ASP A 442 22.02 -1.39 3.78
N ILE A 443 21.13 -0.42 3.52
CA ILE A 443 21.36 0.63 2.53
C ILE A 443 22.21 1.76 3.11
N TRP A 444 22.02 2.14 4.38
CA TRP A 444 22.75 3.24 5.02
C TRP A 444 24.17 2.89 5.51
N GLN A 445 24.51 1.61 5.63
CA GLN A 445 25.83 1.13 6.10
C GLN A 445 26.44 0.07 5.17
N ARG A 446 26.45 0.35 3.86
CA ARG A 446 27.05 -0.54 2.84
C ARG A 446 28.53 -0.82 3.04
N ASP A 447 29.29 0.14 3.57
CA ASP A 447 30.73 -0.02 3.83
C ASP A 447 31.02 -0.10 5.33
N LEU A 448 31.40 -1.28 5.78
CA LEU A 448 31.80 -1.56 7.16
C LEU A 448 33.32 -1.49 7.36
N LYS A 449 34.14 -1.32 6.31
CA LYS A 449 35.60 -1.24 6.40
C LYS A 449 36.08 -0.15 7.38
N PRO A 450 35.44 1.03 7.48
CA PRO A 450 35.83 2.07 8.46
C PRO A 450 35.67 1.65 9.93
N LEU A 451 35.00 0.53 10.21
CA LEU A 451 34.84 -0.03 11.55
C LEU A 451 35.88 -1.10 11.88
N LYS A 452 36.74 -1.50 10.93
CA LYS A 452 37.77 -2.50 11.17
C LYS A 452 38.65 -2.12 12.36
N ASN A 453 38.91 -3.10 13.22
CA ASN A 453 39.65 -2.99 14.47
C ASN A 453 39.03 -2.06 15.54
N LYS A 454 37.79 -1.57 15.36
CA LYS A 454 37.11 -0.76 16.37
C LYS A 454 36.36 -1.62 17.38
N ASN A 455 36.20 -1.08 18.58
CA ASN A 455 35.34 -1.66 19.61
C ASN A 455 33.87 -1.29 19.35
N ALA A 456 32.94 -2.08 19.89
CA ALA A 456 31.52 -1.83 19.79
C ALA A 456 30.81 -1.98 21.14
N LEU A 457 29.72 -1.22 21.32
CA LEU A 457 28.71 -1.49 22.34
C LEU A 457 27.52 -2.13 21.65
N PHE A 458 27.35 -3.43 21.86
CA PHE A 458 26.19 -4.15 21.37
C PHE A 458 25.02 -3.97 22.34
N ILE A 459 23.87 -3.54 21.82
CA ILE A 459 22.70 -3.21 22.61
C ILE A 459 21.53 -4.08 22.21
N SER A 460 20.92 -4.74 23.19
CA SER A 460 19.67 -5.48 23.07
C SER A 460 18.72 -5.11 24.22
N ASN A 461 17.48 -5.58 24.18
CA ASN A 461 16.52 -5.35 25.27
C ASN A 461 15.62 -6.58 25.48
N ASN A 462 14.72 -6.53 26.47
CA ASN A 462 13.82 -7.64 26.77
C ASN A 462 12.93 -8.08 25.59
N TYR A 463 12.63 -7.18 24.66
CA TYR A 463 11.77 -7.46 23.49
C TYR A 463 12.58 -7.89 22.26
N PHE A 464 13.84 -7.52 22.18
CA PHE A 464 14.73 -7.87 21.08
C PHE A 464 16.03 -8.32 21.72
N TYR A 465 16.01 -9.46 22.39
CA TYR A 465 17.21 -10.02 22.99
C TYR A 465 17.99 -10.78 21.92
N PHE A 466 19.29 -10.55 21.87
CA PHE A 466 20.22 -11.27 21.01
C PHE A 466 21.57 -11.35 21.71
N ASP A 467 22.17 -12.53 21.66
CA ASP A 467 23.53 -12.73 22.13
C ASP A 467 24.52 -12.39 21.00
N PRO A 468 25.35 -11.34 21.13
CA PRO A 468 26.31 -10.97 20.10
C PRO A 468 27.39 -12.04 19.86
N ALA A 469 27.57 -13.03 20.76
CA ALA A 469 28.46 -14.16 20.51
C ALA A 469 28.07 -14.95 19.24
N ASN A 470 26.81 -14.85 18.79
CA ASN A 470 26.35 -15.44 17.53
C ASN A 470 26.97 -14.81 16.28
N TYR A 471 27.62 -13.63 16.39
CA TYR A 471 28.44 -13.08 15.30
C TYR A 471 29.79 -13.79 15.15
N GLY A 472 30.08 -14.77 16.02
CA GLY A 472 31.24 -15.64 15.90
C GLY A 472 32.55 -14.85 15.96
N ALA A 473 33.42 -15.09 14.97
CA ALA A 473 34.75 -14.47 14.91
C ALA A 473 34.75 -13.01 14.40
N ALA A 474 33.58 -12.39 14.21
CA ALA A 474 33.48 -10.98 13.82
C ALA A 474 34.03 -10.02 14.88
N PHE A 475 34.07 -10.41 16.16
CA PHE A 475 34.76 -9.68 17.23
C PHE A 475 35.73 -10.61 17.95
N ALA A 476 36.83 -10.05 18.46
CA ALA A 476 37.84 -10.83 19.18
C ALA A 476 37.38 -11.24 20.59
N PHE A 477 36.50 -10.44 21.21
CA PHE A 477 35.99 -10.70 22.56
C PHE A 477 34.59 -10.11 22.74
N TYR A 478 33.78 -10.78 23.56
CA TYR A 478 32.44 -10.38 23.99
C TYR A 478 32.38 -10.41 25.52
N SER A 479 32.01 -9.30 26.16
CA SER A 479 31.83 -9.25 27.62
C SER A 479 30.53 -9.94 28.04
N LYS A 480 30.36 -10.19 29.34
CA LYS A 480 29.02 -10.41 29.89
C LYS A 480 28.18 -9.13 29.72
N PRO A 481 26.85 -9.25 29.50
CA PRO A 481 25.99 -8.08 29.34
C PRO A 481 25.82 -7.32 30.65
N GLU A 482 26.11 -6.02 30.63
CA GLU A 482 25.71 -5.09 31.69
C GLU A 482 24.24 -4.72 31.51
N THR A 483 23.46 -4.69 32.60
CA THR A 483 22.01 -4.43 32.53
C THR A 483 21.68 -3.00 32.96
N ILE A 484 21.07 -2.23 32.06
CA ILE A 484 20.46 -0.94 32.37
C ILE A 484 18.97 -1.17 32.60
N THR A 485 18.50 -0.97 33.83
CA THR A 485 17.08 -1.12 34.18
C THR A 485 16.39 0.24 34.16
N ILE A 486 15.34 0.38 33.35
CA ILE A 486 14.57 1.63 33.25
C ILE A 486 13.28 1.53 34.05
N TYR A 487 13.03 2.55 34.87
CA TYR A 487 11.83 2.70 35.69
C TYR A 487 10.99 3.88 35.21
N LYS A 488 9.67 3.79 35.35
CA LYS A 488 8.75 4.92 35.20
C LYS A 488 7.69 4.83 36.29
N ASN A 489 7.48 5.92 37.02
CA ASN A 489 6.54 5.99 38.15
C ASN A 489 6.76 4.85 39.16
N GLY A 490 8.03 4.54 39.49
CA GLY A 490 8.40 3.47 40.42
C GLY A 490 8.23 2.03 39.90
N ARG A 491 7.70 1.85 38.67
CA ARG A 491 7.55 0.53 38.04
C ARG A 491 8.66 0.29 37.04
N LYS A 492 9.25 -0.91 37.08
CA LYS A 492 10.20 -1.38 36.07
C LYS A 492 9.48 -1.50 34.72
N ILE A 493 9.99 -0.83 33.70
CA ILE A 493 9.43 -0.83 32.35
C ILE A 493 10.17 -1.79 31.43
N LYS A 494 11.50 -1.67 31.35
CA LYS A 494 12.33 -2.51 30.47
C LYS A 494 13.78 -2.56 30.93
N ASN A 495 14.47 -3.64 30.58
CA ASN A 495 15.91 -3.72 30.66
C ASN A 495 16.53 -3.57 29.28
N PHE A 496 17.65 -2.88 29.23
CA PHE A 496 18.61 -2.93 28.13
C PHE A 496 19.83 -3.70 28.56
N PHE A 497 20.38 -4.49 27.65
CA PHE A 497 21.59 -5.25 27.84
C PHE A 497 22.67 -4.64 26.96
N VAL A 498 23.78 -4.23 27.57
CA VAL A 498 24.92 -3.63 26.89
C VAL A 498 26.10 -4.59 26.99
N THR A 499 26.53 -5.11 25.86
CA THR A 499 27.68 -6.01 25.76
C THR A 499 28.84 -5.28 25.07
N LYS A 500 30.02 -5.29 25.69
CA LYS A 500 31.23 -4.73 25.10
C LYS A 500 31.83 -5.76 24.15
N CYS A 501 32.07 -5.35 22.91
CA CYS A 501 32.71 -6.16 21.88
C CYS A 501 34.01 -5.48 21.45
N SER A 502 35.08 -6.24 21.22
CA SER A 502 36.38 -5.67 20.85
C SER A 502 36.87 -6.10 19.49
N ASN A 503 37.65 -5.21 18.86
CA ASN A 503 38.42 -5.48 17.65
C ASN A 503 37.58 -6.09 16.49
N PHE A 504 36.59 -5.34 16.00
CA PHE A 504 35.71 -5.77 14.93
C PHE A 504 36.46 -6.13 13.63
N GLN A 505 36.17 -7.31 13.08
CA GLN A 505 36.71 -7.83 11.83
C GLN A 505 35.56 -8.01 10.81
N PRO A 506 35.34 -7.02 9.91
CA PRO A 506 34.23 -7.09 8.96
C PRO A 506 34.31 -8.31 8.03
N ASP A 507 35.53 -8.73 7.66
CA ASP A 507 35.79 -9.87 6.77
C ASP A 507 35.39 -11.23 7.40
N LYS A 508 35.16 -11.26 8.72
CA LYS A 508 34.75 -12.45 9.49
C LYS A 508 33.27 -12.44 9.87
N LEU A 509 32.54 -11.37 9.53
CA LEU A 509 31.10 -11.29 9.77
C LEU A 509 30.38 -12.17 8.75
N ASP A 510 29.50 -13.06 9.23
CA ASP A 510 28.70 -13.93 8.36
C ASP A 510 27.91 -13.07 7.35
N ALA A 511 27.97 -13.46 6.08
CA ALA A 511 27.33 -12.79 4.96
C ALA A 511 25.83 -12.52 5.20
N ARG A 512 25.14 -13.36 5.99
CA ARG A 512 23.73 -13.16 6.36
C ARG A 512 23.47 -11.84 7.09
N TYR A 513 24.47 -11.28 7.77
CA TYR A 513 24.42 -10.02 8.53
C TYR A 513 25.06 -8.84 7.80
N THR A 514 25.54 -9.06 6.58
CA THR A 514 26.20 -8.03 5.77
C THR A 514 25.29 -7.52 4.66
N ALA A 515 25.53 -6.27 4.26
CA ALA A 515 24.81 -5.53 3.23
C ALA A 515 25.06 -6.02 1.78
N ASP A 516 25.44 -7.28 1.57
CA ASP A 516 25.68 -7.88 0.23
C ASP A 516 24.35 -8.17 -0.51
N ILE A 517 23.43 -7.21 -0.39
CA ILE A 517 21.98 -7.43 -0.34
C ILE A 517 21.31 -7.22 -1.67
N ILE A 518 22.04 -7.16 -2.79
CA ILE A 518 21.31 -7.19 -4.05
C ILE A 518 21.79 -8.09 -5.17
N GLY A 519 22.51 -9.14 -4.77
CA GLY A 519 22.57 -10.40 -5.52
C GLY A 519 22.03 -11.63 -4.77
N LYS A 520 21.81 -11.57 -3.44
CA LYS A 520 21.54 -12.78 -2.63
C LYS A 520 20.26 -12.79 -1.79
N LYS A 521 19.51 -11.69 -1.71
CA LYS A 521 18.23 -11.65 -0.98
C LYS A 521 17.15 -11.00 -1.85
N THR A 522 16.32 -11.86 -2.44
CA THR A 522 15.10 -11.58 -3.22
C THR A 522 15.07 -10.25 -3.97
N THR A 523 15.52 -10.30 -5.22
CA THR A 523 15.36 -9.21 -6.18
C THR A 523 13.87 -8.94 -6.49
N VAL A 524 13.52 -7.74 -6.98
CA VAL A 524 12.15 -7.48 -7.48
C VAL A 524 11.77 -8.37 -8.65
N SER A 525 12.75 -8.78 -9.45
CA SER A 525 12.53 -9.83 -10.44
C SER A 525 11.98 -11.10 -9.78
N GLU A 526 12.57 -11.56 -8.67
CA GLU A 526 12.01 -12.69 -7.92
C GLU A 526 10.64 -12.38 -7.32
N GLY A 527 10.41 -11.18 -6.77
CA GLY A 527 9.09 -10.80 -6.24
C GLY A 527 7.99 -10.80 -7.30
N LEU A 528 8.27 -10.26 -8.49
CA LEU A 528 7.35 -10.26 -9.64
C LEU A 528 7.17 -11.66 -10.21
N ILE A 529 8.24 -12.45 -10.32
CA ILE A 529 8.18 -13.86 -10.75
C ILE A 529 7.37 -14.67 -9.75
N ASN A 530 7.58 -14.49 -8.45
CA ASN A 530 6.86 -15.18 -7.39
C ASN A 530 5.38 -14.81 -7.40
N LEU A 531 5.04 -13.53 -7.58
CA LEU A 531 3.65 -13.11 -7.72
C LEU A 531 3.00 -13.74 -8.96
N ASP A 532 3.69 -13.71 -10.10
CA ASP A 532 3.21 -14.28 -11.36
C ASP A 532 3.00 -15.81 -11.24
N HIS A 533 3.93 -16.51 -10.58
CA HIS A 533 3.84 -17.93 -10.25
C HIS A 533 2.72 -18.23 -9.25
N ALA A 534 2.52 -17.38 -8.25
CA ALA A 534 1.49 -17.57 -7.24
C ALA A 534 0.08 -17.38 -7.83
N VAL A 535 -0.13 -16.33 -8.63
CA VAL A 535 -1.40 -16.10 -9.34
C VAL A 535 -1.67 -17.25 -10.32
N PHE A 536 -0.64 -17.72 -11.02
CA PHE A 536 -0.75 -18.89 -11.88
C PHE A 536 -1.24 -20.12 -11.10
N LYS A 537 -0.53 -20.49 -10.02
CA LYS A 537 -0.89 -21.67 -9.20
C LYS A 537 -2.30 -21.55 -8.64
N PHE A 538 -2.71 -20.38 -8.16
CA PHE A 538 -4.07 -20.19 -7.66
C PHE A 538 -5.13 -20.51 -8.72
N ILE A 539 -4.99 -19.94 -9.92
CA ILE A 539 -5.96 -20.16 -11.00
C ILE A 539 -5.89 -21.60 -11.52
N ASN A 540 -4.69 -22.14 -11.71
CA ASN A 540 -4.45 -23.46 -12.29
C ASN A 540 -4.47 -24.62 -11.28
N GLN A 541 -4.60 -24.38 -9.98
CA GLN A 541 -4.63 -25.46 -8.98
C GLN A 541 -5.79 -25.32 -7.98
N ASN A 542 -6.24 -24.10 -7.67
CA ASN A 542 -7.24 -23.88 -6.62
C ASN A 542 -8.63 -23.52 -7.16
N MET A 543 -8.77 -23.10 -8.43
CA MET A 543 -10.07 -22.74 -9.02
C MET A 543 -10.75 -23.91 -9.76
N HIS A 544 -10.36 -25.15 -9.49
CA HIS A 544 -10.93 -26.34 -10.15
C HIS A 544 -12.28 -26.72 -9.56
N ILE A 545 -13.29 -26.71 -10.43
CA ILE A 545 -14.59 -27.32 -10.20
C ILE A 545 -14.99 -28.07 -11.47
N LYS A 546 -15.53 -29.29 -11.33
CA LYS A 546 -15.79 -30.19 -12.47
C LYS A 546 -16.51 -29.54 -13.67
N PRO A 547 -17.54 -28.68 -13.48
CA PRO A 547 -18.19 -28.02 -14.61
C PRO A 547 -17.27 -27.04 -15.34
N LEU A 548 -16.45 -26.29 -14.60
CA LEU A 548 -15.48 -25.36 -15.16
C LEU A 548 -14.34 -26.11 -15.85
N ASP A 549 -13.89 -27.22 -15.28
CA ASP A 549 -12.87 -28.09 -15.88
C ASP A 549 -13.30 -28.62 -17.24
N TYR A 550 -14.54 -29.11 -17.36
CA TYR A 550 -15.07 -29.60 -18.62
C TYR A 550 -15.21 -28.46 -19.65
N LEU A 551 -15.72 -27.30 -19.23
CA LEU A 551 -15.88 -26.14 -20.08
C LEU A 551 -14.53 -25.61 -20.60
N MET A 552 -13.55 -25.44 -19.70
CA MET A 552 -12.22 -24.95 -20.04
C MET A 552 -11.45 -25.99 -20.86
N GLY A 553 -11.58 -27.29 -20.56
CA GLY A 553 -11.01 -28.37 -21.36
C GLY A 553 -11.58 -28.41 -22.77
N ALA A 554 -12.89 -28.25 -22.94
CA ALA A 554 -13.53 -28.14 -24.25
C ALA A 554 -13.01 -26.91 -25.02
N PHE A 555 -12.92 -25.75 -24.39
CA PHE A 555 -12.35 -24.57 -25.05
C PHE A 555 -10.87 -24.75 -25.41
N SER A 556 -10.07 -25.38 -24.54
CA SER A 556 -8.67 -25.65 -24.79
C SER A 556 -8.46 -26.60 -25.97
N TYR A 557 -9.28 -27.65 -26.07
CA TYR A 557 -9.29 -28.58 -27.20
C TYR A 557 -9.57 -27.85 -28.53
N LEU A 558 -10.59 -26.99 -28.53
CA LEU A 558 -11.03 -26.22 -29.69
C LEU A 558 -10.06 -25.08 -30.05
N ASP A 559 -9.19 -24.67 -29.12
CA ASP A 559 -8.21 -23.59 -29.27
C ASP A 559 -6.75 -24.12 -29.16
N SER A 560 -6.54 -25.32 -29.70
CA SER A 560 -5.25 -26.03 -29.76
C SER A 560 -4.41 -25.59 -30.95
N LYS A 561 -3.13 -26.02 -31.05
CA LYS A 561 -2.29 -25.72 -32.23
C LYS A 561 -2.94 -26.02 -33.59
N ASN A 562 -3.86 -26.99 -33.64
CA ASN A 562 -4.52 -27.43 -34.86
C ASN A 562 -5.82 -26.67 -35.15
N PHE A 563 -6.45 -26.06 -34.13
CA PHE A 563 -7.74 -25.38 -34.26
C PHE A 563 -7.71 -24.07 -33.46
N ASN A 564 -7.97 -22.94 -34.11
CA ASN A 564 -8.00 -21.61 -33.48
C ASN A 564 -9.46 -21.14 -33.34
N LEU A 565 -10.37 -22.02 -32.90
CA LEU A 565 -11.81 -21.76 -32.96
C LEU A 565 -12.22 -20.54 -32.15
N TRP A 566 -11.54 -20.23 -31.04
CA TRP A 566 -11.88 -19.06 -30.24
C TRP A 566 -11.62 -17.77 -31.00
N PHE A 567 -10.45 -17.68 -31.63
CA PHE A 567 -10.08 -16.58 -32.52
C PHE A 567 -10.99 -16.50 -33.76
N ILE A 568 -11.27 -17.63 -34.42
CA ILE A 568 -12.17 -17.72 -35.57
C ILE A 568 -13.58 -17.26 -35.19
N SER A 569 -14.09 -17.66 -34.02
CA SER A 569 -15.41 -17.25 -33.51
C SER A 569 -15.47 -15.73 -33.35
N VAL A 570 -14.44 -15.14 -32.73
CA VAL A 570 -14.32 -13.68 -32.60
C VAL A 570 -14.27 -13.00 -33.97
N LEU A 571 -13.55 -13.58 -34.94
CA LEU A 571 -13.42 -13.05 -36.28
C LEU A 571 -14.75 -13.09 -37.04
N ILE A 572 -15.47 -14.22 -37.01
CA ILE A 572 -16.80 -14.38 -37.63
C ILE A 572 -17.79 -13.38 -37.04
N VAL A 573 -17.87 -13.30 -35.71
CA VAL A 573 -18.74 -12.32 -35.03
C VAL A 573 -18.37 -10.89 -35.44
N SER A 574 -17.06 -10.59 -35.51
CA SER A 574 -16.58 -9.28 -35.95
C SER A 574 -17.01 -8.96 -37.38
N ILE A 575 -16.83 -9.91 -38.31
CA ILE A 575 -17.20 -9.77 -39.73
C ILE A 575 -18.71 -9.58 -39.89
N VAL A 576 -19.54 -10.40 -39.24
CA VAL A 576 -21.01 -10.29 -39.31
C VAL A 576 -21.48 -8.94 -38.76
N ILE A 577 -20.89 -8.47 -37.67
CA ILE A 577 -21.22 -7.17 -37.07
C ILE A 577 -20.78 -6.01 -37.96
N LEU A 578 -19.60 -6.10 -38.60
CA LEU A 578 -19.13 -5.10 -39.56
C LEU A 578 -20.03 -5.07 -40.80
N TRP A 579 -20.43 -6.23 -41.31
CA TRP A 579 -21.37 -6.34 -42.42
C TRP A 579 -22.70 -5.65 -42.10
N ASN A 580 -23.26 -5.90 -40.91
CA ASN A 580 -24.56 -5.35 -40.54
C ASN A 580 -24.53 -3.86 -40.15
N ASN A 581 -23.44 -3.33 -39.58
CA ASN A 581 -23.39 -1.95 -39.09
C ASN A 581 -22.62 -0.96 -39.99
N LYS A 582 -21.81 -1.45 -40.93
CA LYS A 582 -20.87 -0.62 -41.71
C LYS A 582 -20.77 -1.08 -43.18
N LYS A 583 -21.90 -1.48 -43.82
CA LYS A 583 -21.91 -2.03 -45.19
C LYS A 583 -21.02 -1.25 -46.18
N GLU A 584 -21.14 0.07 -46.20
CA GLU A 584 -20.38 0.94 -47.12
C GLU A 584 -18.85 0.97 -46.87
N LYS A 585 -18.42 0.72 -45.63
CA LYS A 585 -16.99 0.68 -45.23
C LYS A 585 -16.54 -0.72 -44.83
N PHE A 586 -17.25 -1.76 -45.28
CA PHE A 586 -17.03 -3.15 -44.85
C PHE A 586 -15.61 -3.61 -45.19
N TRP A 587 -15.23 -3.55 -46.47
CA TRP A 587 -13.90 -4.00 -46.93
C TRP A 587 -12.76 -3.21 -46.31
N THR A 588 -12.92 -1.90 -46.13
CA THR A 588 -11.96 -1.06 -45.41
C THR A 588 -11.81 -1.50 -43.95
N SER A 589 -12.91 -1.84 -43.29
CA SER A 589 -12.90 -2.30 -41.90
C SER A 589 -12.25 -3.68 -41.78
N VAL A 590 -12.50 -4.58 -42.73
CA VAL A 590 -11.86 -5.90 -42.79
C VAL A 590 -10.36 -5.76 -43.03
N ALA A 591 -9.94 -4.94 -43.99
CA ALA A 591 -8.53 -4.67 -44.26
C ALA A 591 -7.81 -4.05 -43.05
N LEU A 592 -8.48 -3.14 -42.35
CA LEU A 592 -7.93 -2.52 -41.15
C LEU A 592 -7.82 -3.53 -39.98
N LEU A 593 -8.82 -4.39 -39.78
CA LEU A 593 -8.76 -5.49 -38.80
C LEU A 593 -7.61 -6.45 -39.14
N ALA A 594 -7.46 -6.84 -40.40
CA ALA A 594 -6.36 -7.69 -40.86
C ALA A 594 -5.00 -7.02 -40.60
N SER A 595 -4.86 -5.73 -40.89
CA SER A 595 -3.64 -4.95 -40.62
C SER A 595 -3.28 -4.92 -39.14
N VAL A 596 -4.29 -4.73 -38.27
CA VAL A 596 -4.11 -4.78 -36.82
C VAL A 596 -3.61 -6.14 -36.36
N LEU A 597 -4.22 -7.22 -36.85
CA LEU A 597 -3.84 -8.59 -36.50
C LEU A 597 -2.42 -8.93 -36.96
N VAL A 598 -2.09 -8.64 -38.22
CA VAL A 598 -0.74 -8.88 -38.77
C VAL A 598 0.32 -8.12 -37.98
N ALA A 599 0.13 -6.81 -37.75
CA ALA A 599 1.10 -5.99 -37.04
C ALA A 599 1.32 -6.48 -35.59
N SER A 600 0.24 -6.81 -34.87
CA SER A 600 0.33 -7.26 -33.49
C SER A 600 0.91 -8.67 -33.36
N SER A 601 0.66 -9.55 -34.34
CA SER A 601 1.29 -10.87 -34.42
C SER A 601 2.78 -10.79 -34.77
N LEU A 602 3.20 -9.87 -35.63
CA LEU A 602 4.62 -9.61 -35.89
C LEU A 602 5.36 -9.15 -34.64
N ILE A 603 4.81 -8.17 -33.90
CA ILE A 603 5.38 -7.71 -32.62
C ILE A 603 5.50 -8.90 -31.64
N THR A 604 4.44 -9.71 -31.54
CA THR A 604 4.42 -10.89 -30.65
C THR A 604 5.47 -11.93 -31.06
N TYR A 605 5.66 -12.17 -32.35
CA TYR A 605 6.67 -13.08 -32.87
C TYR A 605 8.07 -12.65 -32.44
N PHE A 606 8.42 -11.37 -32.61
CA PHE A 606 9.73 -10.84 -32.16
C PHE A 606 9.90 -10.92 -30.66
N LEU A 607 8.89 -10.54 -29.87
CA LEU A 607 8.97 -10.62 -28.41
C LEU A 607 9.12 -12.06 -27.92
N LYS A 608 8.45 -13.02 -28.55
CA LYS A 608 8.58 -14.45 -28.22
C LYS A 608 10.00 -14.95 -28.43
N HIS A 609 10.65 -14.54 -29.52
CA HIS A 609 12.02 -14.93 -29.81
C HIS A 609 13.04 -14.21 -28.93
N TYR A 610 12.76 -12.96 -28.52
CA TYR A 610 13.67 -12.20 -27.66
C TYR A 610 13.69 -12.71 -26.21
N PHE A 611 12.51 -13.02 -25.63
CA PHE A 611 12.41 -13.39 -24.21
C PHE A 611 12.58 -14.88 -23.94
N GLU A 612 12.30 -15.75 -24.92
CA GLU A 612 12.40 -17.23 -24.83
C GLU A 612 11.86 -17.85 -23.53
N ARG A 613 10.86 -17.22 -22.92
CA ARG A 613 10.43 -17.56 -21.57
C ARG A 613 9.91 -19.02 -21.50
N PRO A 614 10.34 -19.83 -20.51
CA PRO A 614 9.78 -21.16 -20.29
C PRO A 614 8.29 -21.07 -19.95
N ARG A 615 7.54 -22.12 -20.32
CA ARG A 615 6.11 -22.24 -20.00
C ARG A 615 5.91 -22.70 -18.55
N PRO A 616 4.69 -22.57 -17.99
CA PRO A 616 4.43 -23.04 -16.62
C PRO A 616 4.80 -24.51 -16.41
N LEU A 617 4.50 -25.40 -17.36
CA LEU A 617 4.86 -26.81 -17.30
C LEU A 617 6.38 -27.04 -17.20
N ALA A 618 7.17 -26.29 -17.99
CA ALA A 618 8.63 -26.37 -17.95
C ALA A 618 9.21 -25.80 -16.64
N THR A 619 8.49 -24.90 -15.97
CA THR A 619 8.94 -24.23 -14.75
C THR A 619 8.62 -25.03 -13.50
N PHE A 620 7.47 -25.70 -13.44
CA PHE A 620 7.01 -26.44 -12.25
C PHE A 620 7.10 -27.97 -12.37
N GLY A 621 7.31 -28.50 -13.57
CA GLY A 621 7.37 -29.94 -13.84
C GLY A 621 6.00 -30.60 -14.03
N ASP A 622 6.02 -31.80 -14.63
CA ASP A 622 4.84 -32.65 -14.81
C ASP A 622 4.25 -33.03 -13.43
N GLY A 623 2.93 -32.90 -13.27
CA GLY A 623 2.20 -33.20 -12.02
C GLY A 623 1.95 -32.00 -11.10
N ASN A 624 2.64 -30.88 -11.32
CA ASN A 624 2.41 -29.62 -10.60
C ASN A 624 1.63 -28.57 -11.42
N VAL A 625 1.20 -28.93 -12.63
CA VAL A 625 0.42 -28.07 -13.53
C VAL A 625 -0.75 -28.88 -14.04
N ASN A 626 -1.96 -28.36 -13.88
CA ASN A 626 -3.14 -28.96 -14.47
C ASN A 626 -3.19 -28.62 -15.95
N ILE A 627 -3.04 -29.63 -16.79
CA ILE A 627 -3.04 -29.51 -18.24
C ILE A 627 -4.27 -30.22 -18.76
N PHE A 628 -5.06 -29.52 -19.56
CA PHE A 628 -6.31 -30.04 -20.08
C PHE A 628 -6.16 -30.69 -21.45
N TYR A 629 -5.19 -30.23 -22.24
CA TYR A 629 -5.01 -30.71 -23.60
C TYR A 629 -3.54 -30.79 -24.04
N GLU A 630 -2.90 -29.66 -24.30
CA GLU A 630 -1.56 -29.64 -24.92
C GLU A 630 -0.45 -29.38 -23.90
N LYS A 631 0.61 -30.20 -23.93
CA LYS A 631 1.84 -29.95 -23.17
C LYS A 631 2.74 -28.97 -23.91
N LEU A 632 2.90 -27.77 -23.35
CA LEU A 632 3.71 -26.69 -23.92
C LEU A 632 4.91 -26.38 -23.02
N TYR A 633 6.11 -26.26 -23.60
CA TYR A 633 7.36 -26.10 -22.83
C TYR A 633 8.10 -24.76 -23.06
N LYS A 634 8.04 -24.18 -24.26
CA LYS A 634 8.83 -22.98 -24.63
C LYS A 634 7.97 -21.80 -25.13
N ASN A 635 8.58 -20.62 -25.26
CA ASN A 635 8.00 -19.40 -25.88
C ASN A 635 6.70 -18.93 -25.24
N SER A 636 6.70 -18.77 -23.90
CA SER A 636 5.52 -18.33 -23.15
C SER A 636 5.18 -16.86 -23.37
N PHE A 637 6.16 -15.97 -23.31
CA PHE A 637 5.93 -14.52 -23.32
C PHE A 637 6.01 -13.91 -24.73
N PRO A 638 5.08 -13.03 -25.15
CA PRO A 638 3.73 -12.84 -24.63
C PRO A 638 2.75 -13.89 -25.18
N SER A 639 1.53 -13.97 -24.63
CA SER A 639 0.49 -14.89 -25.10
C SER A 639 -0.07 -14.49 -26.48
N GLY A 640 0.04 -15.38 -27.46
CA GLY A 640 -0.43 -15.15 -28.84
C GLY A 640 -1.95 -15.18 -28.99
N HIS A 641 -2.63 -16.18 -28.39
CA HIS A 641 -4.09 -16.27 -28.38
C HIS A 641 -4.71 -15.05 -27.67
N THR A 642 -4.15 -14.66 -26.53
CA THR A 642 -4.59 -13.44 -25.85
C THR A 642 -4.37 -12.22 -26.72
N GLN A 643 -3.20 -12.09 -27.35
CA GLN A 643 -2.92 -10.97 -28.23
C GLN A 643 -3.91 -10.84 -29.38
N SER A 644 -4.21 -11.92 -30.10
CA SER A 644 -5.08 -11.88 -31.29
C SER A 644 -6.52 -11.51 -30.92
N VAL A 645 -7.05 -12.10 -29.84
CA VAL A 645 -8.38 -11.78 -29.31
C VAL A 645 -8.46 -10.34 -28.83
N PHE A 646 -7.48 -9.86 -28.05
CA PHE A 646 -7.48 -8.47 -27.58
C PHE A 646 -7.34 -7.47 -28.72
N ALA A 647 -6.54 -7.77 -29.75
CA ALA A 647 -6.41 -6.94 -30.94
C ALA A 647 -7.74 -6.79 -31.69
N ALA A 648 -8.44 -7.91 -31.93
CA ALA A 648 -9.76 -7.90 -32.57
C ALA A 648 -10.82 -7.19 -31.69
N CYS A 649 -10.86 -7.49 -30.40
CA CYS A 649 -11.80 -6.88 -29.46
C CYS A 649 -11.59 -5.36 -29.33
N ALA A 650 -10.34 -4.91 -29.22
CA ALA A 650 -9.98 -3.49 -29.17
C ALA A 650 -10.35 -2.78 -30.48
N PHE A 651 -10.08 -3.41 -31.63
CA PHE A 651 -10.52 -2.91 -32.93
C PHE A 651 -12.05 -2.74 -32.96
N MET A 652 -12.81 -3.77 -32.61
CA MET A 652 -14.28 -3.74 -32.62
C MET A 652 -14.85 -2.70 -31.64
N PHE A 653 -14.20 -2.53 -30.49
CA PHE A 653 -14.52 -1.48 -29.54
C PHE A 653 -14.38 -0.08 -30.15
N MET A 654 -13.33 0.14 -30.94
CA MET A 654 -13.03 1.42 -31.58
C MET A 654 -13.85 1.71 -32.84
N THR A 655 -14.42 0.68 -33.48
CA THR A 655 -15.16 0.80 -34.75
C THR A 655 -16.67 0.73 -34.60
N VAL A 656 -17.20 -0.20 -33.79
CA VAL A 656 -18.65 -0.46 -33.69
C VAL A 656 -19.24 -0.04 -32.34
N ARG A 657 -18.48 -0.10 -31.23
CA ARG A 657 -18.80 0.33 -29.84
C ARG A 657 -20.10 -0.20 -29.20
N LYS A 658 -21.16 -0.51 -29.95
CA LYS A 658 -22.49 -0.98 -29.51
C LYS A 658 -22.42 -2.25 -28.67
N TYR A 659 -21.46 -3.13 -28.97
CA TYR A 659 -21.32 -4.45 -28.33
C TYR A 659 -20.07 -4.55 -27.44
N TRP A 660 -19.59 -3.43 -26.91
CA TRP A 660 -18.31 -3.37 -26.17
C TRP A 660 -18.19 -4.35 -24.99
N TYR A 661 -19.30 -4.62 -24.29
CA TYR A 661 -19.32 -5.51 -23.14
C TYR A 661 -19.09 -6.98 -23.54
N LEU A 662 -19.60 -7.42 -24.69
CA LEU A 662 -19.36 -8.77 -25.22
C LEU A 662 -17.87 -8.98 -25.51
N TYR A 663 -17.23 -8.00 -26.15
CA TYR A 663 -15.80 -8.07 -26.46
C TYR A 663 -14.91 -8.06 -25.22
N ILE A 664 -15.31 -7.38 -24.15
CA ILE A 664 -14.58 -7.45 -22.88
C ILE A 664 -14.72 -8.83 -22.25
N ILE A 665 -15.93 -9.40 -22.23
CA ILE A 665 -16.16 -10.75 -21.69
C ILE A 665 -15.33 -11.78 -22.45
N LEU A 666 -15.30 -11.69 -23.79
CA LEU A 666 -14.47 -12.55 -24.62
C LEU A 666 -12.97 -12.30 -24.37
N ALA A 667 -12.48 -11.05 -24.40
CA ALA A 667 -11.06 -10.79 -24.15
C ALA A 667 -10.60 -11.31 -22.77
N VAL A 668 -11.36 -11.04 -21.71
CA VAL A 668 -11.05 -11.50 -20.35
C VAL A 668 -11.17 -13.02 -20.24
N GLY A 669 -12.18 -13.62 -20.86
CA GLY A 669 -12.35 -15.07 -20.91
C GLY A 669 -11.15 -15.78 -21.53
N MET A 670 -10.59 -15.25 -22.63
CA MET A 670 -9.38 -15.79 -23.26
C MET A 670 -8.20 -15.77 -22.30
N GLY A 671 -8.01 -14.61 -21.64
CA GLY A 671 -6.89 -14.43 -20.73
C GLY A 671 -6.98 -15.37 -19.53
N PHE A 672 -8.17 -15.52 -18.96
CA PHE A 672 -8.42 -16.45 -17.86
C PHE A 672 -8.17 -17.90 -18.28
N GLU A 673 -8.74 -18.32 -19.41
CA GLU A 673 -8.63 -19.71 -19.87
C GLU A 673 -7.17 -20.11 -20.13
N ARG A 674 -6.33 -19.25 -20.74
CA ARG A 674 -4.91 -19.56 -20.99
C ARG A 674 -4.09 -19.76 -19.72
N ILE A 675 -4.49 -19.15 -18.60
CA ILE A 675 -3.86 -19.37 -17.29
C ILE A 675 -4.42 -20.65 -16.67
N TYR A 676 -5.74 -20.81 -16.70
CA TYR A 676 -6.47 -21.95 -16.14
C TYR A 676 -6.00 -23.28 -16.69
N VAL A 677 -5.73 -23.35 -18.00
CA VAL A 677 -5.33 -24.60 -18.67
C VAL A 677 -3.84 -24.90 -18.62
N GLY A 678 -3.07 -24.07 -17.91
CA GLY A 678 -1.64 -24.27 -17.73
C GLY A 678 -0.76 -23.77 -18.88
N ALA A 679 -1.31 -23.02 -19.84
CA ALA A 679 -0.59 -22.65 -21.06
C ALA A 679 0.35 -21.44 -20.85
N HIS A 680 -0.03 -20.46 -20.03
CA HIS A 680 0.69 -19.19 -19.87
C HIS A 680 0.70 -18.69 -18.43
N PHE A 681 1.73 -17.93 -18.07
CA PHE A 681 1.73 -17.14 -16.85
C PHE A 681 0.84 -15.89 -17.01
N PRO A 682 0.25 -15.37 -15.92
CA PRO A 682 -0.56 -14.15 -15.94
C PRO A 682 0.11 -12.95 -16.63
N SER A 683 1.41 -12.73 -16.41
CA SER A 683 2.13 -11.64 -17.07
C SER A 683 2.27 -11.84 -18.60
N ASP A 684 2.32 -13.08 -19.10
CA ASP A 684 2.31 -13.36 -20.53
C ASP A 684 0.97 -12.94 -21.16
N VAL A 685 -0.13 -13.17 -20.44
CA VAL A 685 -1.49 -12.79 -20.82
C VAL A 685 -1.64 -11.28 -20.81
N VAL A 686 -1.19 -10.60 -19.75
CA VAL A 686 -1.24 -9.12 -19.67
C VAL A 686 -0.41 -8.48 -20.78
N ALA A 687 0.77 -9.01 -21.09
CA ALA A 687 1.60 -8.53 -22.18
C ALA A 687 0.94 -8.76 -23.55
N GLY A 688 0.36 -9.93 -23.79
CA GLY A 688 -0.39 -10.21 -25.02
C GLY A 688 -1.58 -9.26 -25.20
N ALA A 689 -2.36 -9.07 -24.13
CA ALA A 689 -3.48 -8.12 -24.10
C ALA A 689 -3.04 -6.68 -24.41
N THR A 690 -1.90 -6.26 -23.85
CA THR A 690 -1.32 -4.93 -24.07
C THR A 690 -0.88 -4.75 -25.52
N VAL A 691 -0.10 -5.70 -26.08
CA VAL A 691 0.36 -5.65 -27.46
C VAL A 691 -0.83 -5.57 -28.42
N GLY A 692 -1.85 -6.42 -28.24
CA GLY A 692 -3.04 -6.41 -29.09
C GLY A 692 -3.81 -5.09 -29.01
N THR A 693 -4.07 -4.60 -27.80
CA THR A 693 -4.86 -3.38 -27.57
C THR A 693 -4.15 -2.12 -28.06
N VAL A 694 -2.86 -1.97 -27.76
CA VAL A 694 -2.06 -0.80 -28.16
C VAL A 694 -1.89 -0.77 -29.68
N THR A 695 -1.62 -1.92 -30.30
CA THR A 695 -1.50 -2.00 -31.78
C THR A 695 -2.80 -1.61 -32.46
N ALA A 696 -3.94 -2.14 -31.99
CA ALA A 696 -5.25 -1.74 -32.49
C ALA A 696 -5.48 -0.23 -32.31
N TYR A 697 -5.15 0.31 -31.14
CA TYR A 697 -5.30 1.74 -30.85
C TYR A 697 -4.50 2.63 -31.78
N VAL A 698 -3.21 2.33 -31.96
CA VAL A 698 -2.30 3.11 -32.81
C VAL A 698 -2.76 3.05 -34.26
N ILE A 699 -2.95 1.86 -34.82
CA ILE A 699 -3.29 1.68 -36.23
C ILE A 699 -4.65 2.33 -36.55
N VAL A 700 -5.69 2.08 -35.74
CA VAL A 700 -7.01 2.66 -35.98
C VAL A 700 -7.00 4.18 -35.81
N THR A 701 -6.22 4.72 -34.88
CA THR A 701 -6.10 6.17 -34.68
C THR A 701 -5.35 6.84 -35.81
N LEU A 702 -4.23 6.26 -36.27
CA LEU A 702 -3.49 6.75 -37.43
C LEU A 702 -4.36 6.68 -38.69
N PHE A 703 -5.04 5.55 -38.92
CA PHE A 703 -5.97 5.41 -40.03
C PHE A 703 -7.02 6.51 -39.99
N LYS A 704 -7.76 6.68 -38.89
CA LYS A 704 -8.77 7.75 -38.75
C LYS A 704 -8.21 9.17 -38.92
N LYS A 705 -6.94 9.41 -38.58
CA LYS A 705 -6.30 10.73 -38.71
C LYS A 705 -5.95 11.05 -40.17
N TYR A 706 -5.46 10.06 -40.92
CA TYR A 706 -4.95 10.26 -42.28
C TYR A 706 -5.93 9.83 -43.40
N SER A 707 -6.91 8.99 -43.09
CA SER A 707 -7.97 8.59 -44.02
C SER A 707 -9.06 9.67 -44.08
N LYS A 708 -8.79 10.87 -44.62
CA LYS A 708 -9.85 11.87 -44.94
C LYS A 708 -10.80 11.36 -46.05
N ILE A 709 -11.46 10.23 -45.81
CA ILE A 709 -12.49 9.52 -46.61
C ILE A 709 -13.58 9.00 -45.66
#